data_AF-A0A960ZMQ2-F1
#
_entry.id   AF-A0A960ZMQ2-F1
#
_cell.length_a   1.000
_cell.length_b   1.000
_cell.length_c   1.000
_cell.angle_alpha   90.00
_cell.angle_beta   90.00
_cell.angle_gamma   90.00
#
_symmetry.space_group_name_H-M   'P 1'
#
loop_
_entity.id
_entity.type
_entity.pdbx_description
1 polymer ?
#
loop_
_entity_poly.entity_id
_entity_poly.type
_entity_poly.pdbx_seq_one_letter_code
_entity_poly.pdbx_strand_id
1 'polypeptide(L)'
;MSIPDLTQSLAADPTNWERRLALVQALMAEGRHEAAVEVVNQGEAIPHEAAPWLAAAKTYAAVGAIEQAGSLVATALEIDPDFAPAKSYQAELASLAPQIPVALTAEDVDDEDASALQASSAKASAPLVRKAAEGVADTPITLPKVAFSNHEMEALKEAEEAAKQRREATIRRDKFNSLTITVLVHIGIFVALTLYVTQTPPRVPPQIVASSATQQQEEMIENVKMDKPTLEPTTAVNSSIADIISVNATSSFSVSSVDVPVADMAVQTGMQFNPSMSLGMPTSTASKMMFGQPMEGEVLGVILDVSGSMAEFLPVVVREVDKNFKDSPVVYVRNMLISNDNREGEVRLIVPEEVVAYDPVYKTRTPYWFLWHDLPRKAPQRYVDRLIETFKTRPNQFLTVARWEGSSTISAVNMLMEEKIDSLYIFSDFEDFIDEDIAAELGQKLGRRKIRTYVQPAEKSTDFLDVMTKKVANKTLGRQMPALVSLLRGTEETEVTSLMKDNREADIAALASMNVKLATPRTEISDKPFYAFKPNANWTEIHRLSEPEYDAIFYGPEARVEIFLKNAEGQYIQNPITFYYHSWKEIPDHPDPRYRLRTRKFLRLEEPPSFDGKEIIWKMVLEDELKFRVHLYLGRKGMNATYVADPPKDGTYDSAHIYFRVPALATENKDRYYGFDFPAEGLKLDQVREAVKANEVIFNLPRGERDRFIKQWSISGFDMGYNTRKYHELIRQMPTGIRDVVVQGPSFGPRKFHARTTSSKIFLNGGAGRADIEPWESYWFSLNRGREERTKFTKTEAIEIQIE
;
A
#
# COMPACT_ATOMS: atom_id res chain seq x y z
N MET A 1 8.93 -56.63 -6.45
CA MET A 1 9.45 -56.34 -5.10
C MET A 1 8.24 -56.25 -4.18
N SER A 2 8.23 -56.88 -3.00
CA SER A 2 7.04 -56.86 -2.13
C SER A 2 6.89 -55.53 -1.38
N ILE A 3 5.72 -55.24 -0.82
CA ILE A 3 5.51 -54.02 0.00
C ILE A 3 6.49 -53.95 1.19
N PRO A 4 6.75 -55.03 1.96
CA PRO A 4 7.80 -55.05 2.98
C PRO A 4 9.18 -54.70 2.43
N ASP A 5 9.59 -55.31 1.31
CA ASP A 5 10.89 -55.04 0.67
C ASP A 5 11.00 -53.57 0.24
N LEU A 6 9.96 -53.02 -0.39
CA LEU A 6 9.90 -51.62 -0.83
C LEU A 6 9.94 -50.64 0.35
N THR A 7 9.25 -50.96 1.45
CA THR A 7 9.24 -50.16 2.68
C THR A 7 10.64 -50.14 3.32
N GLN A 8 11.29 -51.31 3.44
CA GLN A 8 12.66 -51.41 3.95
C GLN A 8 13.67 -50.70 3.03
N SER A 9 13.48 -50.79 1.72
CA SER A 9 14.31 -50.19 0.69
C SER A 9 14.19 -48.66 0.65
N LEU A 10 13.01 -48.11 0.97
CA LEU A 10 12.77 -46.67 1.13
C LEU A 10 13.26 -46.15 2.49
N ALA A 11 13.23 -46.95 3.55
CA ALA A 11 13.84 -46.59 4.83
C ALA A 11 15.37 -46.45 4.76
N ALA A 12 16.03 -47.15 3.83
CA ALA A 12 17.46 -47.05 3.57
C ALA A 12 17.84 -45.88 2.63
N ASP A 13 16.92 -45.45 1.75
CA ASP A 13 17.07 -44.29 0.86
C ASP A 13 15.72 -43.57 0.72
N PRO A 14 15.40 -42.63 1.64
CA PRO A 14 14.11 -41.93 1.64
C PRO A 14 13.89 -41.03 0.41
N THR A 15 14.97 -40.66 -0.29
CA THR A 15 14.93 -39.78 -1.47
C THR A 15 14.58 -40.52 -2.76
N ASN A 16 14.57 -41.85 -2.74
CA ASN A 16 14.37 -42.67 -3.93
C ASN A 16 12.92 -42.67 -4.43
N TRP A 17 12.59 -41.74 -5.32
CA TRP A 17 11.22 -41.59 -5.79
C TRP A 17 10.74 -42.76 -6.66
N GLU A 18 11.60 -43.45 -7.42
CA GLU A 18 11.21 -44.65 -8.16
C GLU A 18 10.68 -45.76 -7.23
N ARG A 19 11.39 -46.02 -6.13
CA ARG A 19 10.96 -46.98 -5.09
C ARG A 19 9.70 -46.52 -4.37
N ARG A 20 9.57 -45.22 -4.10
CA ARG A 20 8.38 -44.63 -3.49
C ARG A 20 7.16 -44.78 -4.40
N LEU A 21 7.32 -44.52 -5.69
CA LEU A 21 6.30 -44.70 -6.72
C LEU A 21 5.86 -46.17 -6.82
N ALA A 22 6.80 -47.12 -6.80
CA ALA A 22 6.49 -48.55 -6.78
C ALA A 22 5.73 -48.97 -5.51
N LEU A 23 6.08 -48.42 -4.34
CA LEU A 23 5.37 -48.65 -3.07
C LEU A 23 3.94 -48.09 -3.12
N VAL A 24 3.78 -46.86 -3.61
CA VAL A 24 2.48 -46.21 -3.83
C VAL A 24 1.59 -47.03 -4.77
N GLN A 25 2.12 -47.50 -5.90
CA GLN A 25 1.39 -48.32 -6.86
C GLN A 25 0.98 -49.67 -6.25
N ALA A 26 1.84 -50.32 -5.46
CA ALA A 26 1.52 -51.56 -4.77
C ALA A 26 0.43 -51.37 -3.69
N LEU A 27 0.51 -50.31 -2.88
CA LEU A 27 -0.51 -49.97 -1.88
C LEU A 27 -1.86 -49.65 -2.53
N MET A 28 -1.85 -48.93 -3.65
CA MET A 28 -3.06 -48.65 -4.44
C MET A 28 -3.69 -49.92 -5.03
N ALA A 29 -2.88 -50.88 -5.47
CA ALA A 29 -3.35 -52.18 -5.98
C ALA A 29 -3.96 -53.08 -4.88
N GLU A 30 -3.48 -52.95 -3.63
CA GLU A 30 -4.09 -53.61 -2.45
C GLU A 30 -5.30 -52.85 -1.87
N GLY A 31 -5.72 -51.72 -2.45
CA GLY A 31 -6.82 -50.89 -1.94
C GLY A 31 -6.47 -50.08 -0.68
N ARG A 32 -5.19 -49.95 -0.35
CA ARG A 32 -4.68 -49.27 0.85
C ARG A 32 -4.43 -47.77 0.59
N HIS A 33 -5.47 -47.08 0.15
CA HIS A 33 -5.39 -45.72 -0.40
C HIS A 33 -4.83 -44.67 0.58
N GLU A 34 -5.27 -44.70 1.85
CA GLU A 34 -4.77 -43.76 2.88
C GLU A 34 -3.27 -43.91 3.12
N ALA A 35 -2.77 -45.16 3.21
CA ALA A 35 -1.34 -45.45 3.35
C ALA A 35 -0.54 -45.04 2.10
N ALA A 36 -1.14 -45.10 0.90
CA ALA A 36 -0.51 -44.61 -0.32
C ALA A 36 -0.35 -43.07 -0.30
N VAL A 37 -1.36 -42.34 0.17
CA VAL A 37 -1.29 -40.87 0.35
C VAL A 37 -0.26 -40.50 1.42
N GLU A 38 -0.18 -41.25 2.52
CA GLU A 38 0.85 -41.04 3.54
C GLU A 38 2.27 -41.20 2.96
N VAL A 39 2.52 -42.24 2.16
CA VAL A 39 3.81 -42.46 1.49
C VAL A 39 4.14 -41.35 0.47
N VAL A 40 3.15 -40.75 -0.18
CA VAL A 40 3.37 -39.55 -1.03
C VAL A 40 3.74 -38.33 -0.18
N ASN A 41 3.02 -38.10 0.93
CA ASN A 41 3.18 -36.92 1.78
C ASN A 41 4.44 -36.94 2.66
N GLN A 42 5.00 -38.13 2.95
CA GLN A 42 6.31 -38.31 3.59
C GLN A 42 7.50 -38.04 2.63
N GLY A 43 7.27 -37.49 1.44
CA GLY A 43 8.32 -37.12 0.48
C GLY A 43 8.77 -35.67 0.66
N GLU A 44 10.08 -35.42 0.64
CA GLU A 44 10.60 -34.04 0.73
C GLU A 44 10.18 -33.19 -0.49
N ALA A 45 10.19 -33.80 -1.68
CA ALA A 45 9.66 -33.23 -2.92
C ALA A 45 9.26 -34.34 -3.92
N ILE A 46 8.30 -34.05 -4.80
CA ILE A 46 8.02 -34.87 -5.98
C ILE A 46 9.00 -34.43 -7.10
N PRO A 47 9.72 -35.36 -7.78
CA PRO A 47 10.59 -35.02 -8.91
C PRO A 47 9.85 -34.30 -10.03
N HIS A 48 10.55 -33.48 -10.81
CA HIS A 48 10.00 -32.75 -11.95
C HIS A 48 9.85 -33.65 -13.19
N GLU A 49 9.06 -34.73 -13.06
CA GLU A 49 8.73 -35.71 -14.09
C GLU A 49 7.24 -36.00 -14.06
N ALA A 50 6.55 -36.02 -15.21
CA ALA A 50 5.08 -36.09 -15.24
C ALA A 50 4.47 -37.38 -14.63
N ALA A 51 5.20 -38.51 -14.66
CA ALA A 51 4.72 -39.78 -14.13
C ALA A 51 4.56 -39.79 -12.59
N PRO A 52 5.56 -39.36 -11.78
CA PRO A 52 5.41 -39.01 -10.37
C PRO A 52 4.16 -38.20 -10.01
N TRP A 53 3.91 -37.08 -10.70
CA TRP A 53 2.79 -36.17 -10.40
C TRP A 53 1.43 -36.80 -10.74
N LEU A 54 1.33 -37.52 -11.85
CA LEU A 54 0.12 -38.28 -12.19
C LEU A 54 -0.18 -39.40 -11.17
N ALA A 55 0.85 -40.06 -10.63
CA ALA A 55 0.65 -41.08 -9.61
C ALA A 55 0.17 -40.48 -8.28
N ALA A 56 0.73 -39.33 -7.87
CA ALA A 56 0.22 -38.57 -6.74
C ALA A 56 -1.26 -38.17 -6.96
N ALA A 57 -1.60 -37.63 -8.14
CA ALA A 57 -2.99 -37.31 -8.49
C ALA A 57 -3.93 -38.52 -8.33
N LYS A 58 -3.52 -39.70 -8.80
CA LYS A 58 -4.30 -40.94 -8.66
C LYS A 58 -4.50 -41.36 -7.20
N THR A 59 -3.50 -41.19 -6.32
CA THR A 59 -3.67 -41.46 -4.87
C THR A 59 -4.67 -40.51 -4.22
N TYR A 60 -4.59 -39.21 -4.54
CA TYR A 60 -5.49 -38.20 -3.98
C TYR A 60 -6.94 -38.40 -4.46
N ALA A 61 -7.14 -38.74 -5.74
CA ALA A 61 -8.46 -39.06 -6.27
C ALA A 61 -9.10 -40.27 -5.57
N ALA A 62 -8.32 -41.31 -5.25
CA ALA A 62 -8.79 -42.53 -4.61
C ALA A 62 -9.24 -42.33 -3.14
N VAL A 63 -8.81 -41.27 -2.47
CA VAL A 63 -9.33 -40.85 -1.15
C VAL A 63 -10.40 -39.76 -1.23
N GLY A 64 -10.86 -39.42 -2.45
CA GLY A 64 -11.93 -38.42 -2.68
C GLY A 64 -11.47 -36.97 -2.78
N ALA A 65 -10.16 -36.71 -2.76
CA ALA A 65 -9.58 -35.36 -2.91
C ALA A 65 -9.49 -34.95 -4.40
N ILE A 66 -10.65 -34.82 -5.05
CA ILE A 66 -10.78 -34.64 -6.51
C ILE A 66 -10.17 -33.32 -7.02
N GLU A 67 -10.32 -32.22 -6.29
CA GLU A 67 -9.76 -30.91 -6.69
C GLU A 67 -8.22 -30.88 -6.61
N GLN A 68 -7.67 -31.51 -5.56
CA GLN A 68 -6.23 -31.68 -5.37
C GLN A 68 -5.66 -32.61 -6.46
N ALA A 69 -6.36 -33.70 -6.78
CA ALA A 69 -6.00 -34.57 -7.89
C ALA A 69 -5.98 -33.82 -9.23
N GLY A 70 -7.00 -32.99 -9.52
CA GLY A 70 -7.03 -32.16 -10.72
C GLY A 70 -5.84 -31.20 -10.83
N SER A 71 -5.43 -30.60 -9.71
CA SER A 71 -4.26 -29.71 -9.64
C SER A 71 -2.94 -30.45 -9.90
N LEU A 72 -2.81 -31.68 -9.38
CA LEU A 72 -1.64 -32.54 -9.61
C LEU A 72 -1.58 -33.06 -11.06
N VAL A 73 -2.72 -33.34 -11.70
CA VAL A 73 -2.78 -33.66 -13.15
C VAL A 73 -2.39 -32.45 -14.01
N ALA A 74 -2.84 -31.25 -13.64
CA ALA A 74 -2.43 -30.03 -14.34
C ALA A 74 -0.91 -29.83 -14.25
N THR A 75 -0.31 -30.08 -13.07
CA THR A 75 1.16 -30.01 -12.89
C THR A 75 1.88 -31.07 -13.73
N ALA A 76 1.36 -32.30 -13.83
CA ALA A 76 1.93 -33.33 -14.71
C ALA A 76 1.93 -32.92 -16.19
N LEU A 77 0.89 -32.21 -16.64
CA LEU A 77 0.76 -31.68 -18.01
C LEU A 77 1.53 -30.36 -18.23
N GLU A 78 1.91 -29.66 -17.16
CA GLU A 78 2.83 -28.52 -17.21
C GLU A 78 4.28 -28.99 -17.41
N ILE A 79 4.66 -30.12 -16.78
CA ILE A 79 5.97 -30.76 -16.92
C ILE A 79 6.14 -31.41 -18.31
N ASP A 80 5.14 -32.16 -18.77
CA ASP A 80 5.11 -32.75 -20.12
C ASP A 80 3.71 -32.54 -20.74
N PRO A 81 3.56 -31.49 -21.58
CA PRO A 81 2.31 -31.20 -22.29
C PRO A 81 1.82 -32.29 -23.22
N ASP A 82 2.62 -33.30 -23.55
CA ASP A 82 2.25 -34.44 -24.39
C ASP A 82 2.17 -35.78 -23.64
N PHE A 83 2.20 -35.74 -22.30
CA PHE A 83 2.05 -36.92 -21.45
C PHE A 83 0.64 -37.52 -21.54
N ALA A 84 0.42 -38.39 -22.53
CA ALA A 84 -0.85 -39.03 -22.83
C ALA A 84 -1.54 -39.71 -21.61
N PRO A 85 -0.82 -40.34 -20.66
CA PRO A 85 -1.44 -40.89 -19.44
C PRO A 85 -2.15 -39.82 -18.57
N ALA A 86 -1.63 -38.58 -18.52
CA ALA A 86 -2.26 -37.50 -17.76
C ALA A 86 -3.43 -36.87 -18.53
N LYS A 87 -3.33 -36.70 -19.86
CA LYS A 87 -4.46 -36.27 -20.71
C LYS A 87 -5.67 -37.20 -20.56
N SER A 88 -5.43 -38.52 -20.59
CA SER A 88 -6.46 -39.53 -20.37
C SER A 88 -7.10 -39.43 -18.98
N TYR A 89 -6.29 -39.25 -17.94
CA TYR A 89 -6.78 -39.17 -16.56
C TYR A 89 -7.49 -37.85 -16.23
N GLN A 90 -7.14 -36.76 -16.92
CA GLN A 90 -7.85 -35.47 -16.83
C GLN A 90 -9.31 -35.61 -17.31
N ALA A 91 -9.54 -36.32 -18.41
CA ALA A 91 -10.88 -36.60 -18.91
C ALA A 91 -11.68 -37.52 -17.98
N GLU A 92 -11.02 -38.51 -17.36
CA GLU A 92 -11.61 -39.39 -16.34
C GLU A 92 -12.07 -38.59 -15.10
N LEU A 93 -11.20 -37.72 -14.56
CA LEU A 93 -11.54 -36.83 -13.43
C LEU A 93 -12.69 -35.86 -13.75
N ALA A 94 -12.72 -35.30 -14.96
CA ALA A 94 -13.82 -34.42 -15.40
C ALA A 94 -15.18 -35.14 -15.44
N SER A 95 -15.21 -36.46 -15.61
CA SER A 95 -16.43 -37.27 -15.55
C SER A 95 -16.91 -37.59 -14.12
N LEU A 96 -16.06 -37.39 -13.12
CA LEU A 96 -16.33 -37.66 -11.70
C LEU A 96 -16.76 -36.42 -10.90
N ALA A 97 -16.57 -35.22 -11.47
CA ALA A 97 -17.06 -33.97 -10.88
C ALA A 97 -18.60 -33.88 -11.01
N PRO A 98 -19.32 -33.32 -10.01
CA PRO A 98 -20.77 -33.19 -10.07
C PRO A 98 -21.17 -32.23 -11.19
N GLN A 99 -21.85 -32.76 -12.21
CA GLN A 99 -22.34 -31.95 -13.33
C GLN A 99 -23.48 -31.05 -12.85
N ILE A 100 -23.24 -29.73 -12.87
CA ILE A 100 -24.30 -28.73 -12.79
C ILE A 100 -25.07 -28.82 -14.14
N PRO A 101 -26.37 -29.13 -14.14
CA PRO A 101 -27.13 -29.19 -15.38
C PRO A 101 -27.17 -27.80 -16.01
N VAL A 102 -26.68 -27.69 -17.25
CA VAL A 102 -26.88 -26.50 -18.09
C VAL A 102 -28.38 -26.37 -18.33
N ALA A 103 -28.99 -25.33 -17.77
CA ALA A 103 -30.36 -24.97 -18.08
C ALA A 103 -30.41 -24.47 -19.53
N LEU A 104 -30.81 -25.35 -20.45
CA LEU A 104 -31.23 -24.96 -21.79
C LEU A 104 -32.45 -24.03 -21.63
N THR A 105 -32.33 -22.81 -22.16
CA THR A 105 -33.40 -21.82 -22.18
C THR A 105 -34.54 -22.32 -23.06
N ALA A 106 -35.77 -22.22 -22.56
CA ALA A 106 -36.97 -22.67 -23.25
C ALA A 106 -37.42 -21.65 -24.32
N GLU A 107 -36.70 -21.60 -25.44
CA GLU A 107 -37.17 -21.09 -26.73
C GLU A 107 -36.73 -22.09 -27.80
N ASP A 108 -37.54 -23.15 -27.96
CA ASP A 108 -37.73 -23.98 -29.16
C ASP A 108 -38.61 -25.17 -28.75
N VAL A 109 -39.92 -24.91 -28.61
CA VAL A 109 -40.96 -25.95 -28.53
C VAL A 109 -41.70 -25.92 -29.86
N ASP A 110 -41.33 -26.82 -30.76
CA ASP A 110 -42.23 -27.35 -31.78
C ASP A 110 -42.56 -28.80 -31.38
N ASP A 111 -43.86 -29.07 -31.18
CA ASP A 111 -44.37 -30.39 -30.82
C ASP A 111 -44.31 -31.34 -32.03
N GLU A 112 -43.53 -32.43 -31.94
CA GLU A 112 -43.96 -33.79 -32.33
C GLU A 112 -42.94 -34.86 -31.85
N ASP A 113 -43.38 -36.13 -31.81
CA ASP A 113 -42.58 -37.34 -31.48
C ASP A 113 -42.02 -37.55 -30.06
N ALA A 114 -42.90 -37.39 -29.06
CA ALA A 114 -42.74 -38.05 -27.75
C ALA A 114 -42.98 -39.58 -27.81
N SER A 115 -42.23 -40.35 -28.61
CA SER A 115 -42.32 -41.83 -28.61
C SER A 115 -41.12 -42.64 -29.15
N ALA A 116 -39.88 -42.30 -28.76
CA ALA A 116 -38.76 -43.25 -28.91
C ALA A 116 -37.67 -43.04 -27.85
N LEU A 117 -37.05 -44.16 -27.42
CA LEU A 117 -35.89 -44.30 -26.53
C LEU A 117 -36.16 -44.59 -25.03
N GLN A 118 -37.10 -45.48 -24.75
CA GLN A 118 -36.85 -46.51 -23.74
C GLN A 118 -36.09 -47.70 -24.38
N ALA A 119 -35.13 -48.26 -23.62
CA ALA A 119 -34.36 -49.49 -23.89
C ALA A 119 -33.27 -49.47 -24.99
N SER A 120 -32.02 -49.16 -24.59
CA SER A 120 -30.81 -50.02 -24.69
C SER A 120 -29.54 -49.18 -24.48
N SER A 121 -28.44 -49.67 -23.91
CA SER A 121 -28.18 -50.89 -23.12
C SER A 121 -27.02 -50.63 -22.15
N ALA A 122 -26.98 -51.35 -21.03
CA ALA A 122 -25.90 -51.19 -20.05
C ALA A 122 -24.64 -51.97 -20.44
N LYS A 123 -23.47 -51.39 -20.14
CA LYS A 123 -22.28 -52.14 -19.72
C LYS A 123 -21.68 -51.47 -18.49
N ALA A 124 -21.55 -52.25 -17.42
CA ALA A 124 -21.14 -51.75 -16.11
C ALA A 124 -19.61 -51.74 -15.95
N SER A 125 -19.09 -50.67 -15.34
CA SER A 125 -17.92 -50.70 -14.47
C SER A 125 -18.39 -50.40 -13.04
N ALA A 126 -17.79 -51.04 -12.04
CA ALA A 126 -18.34 -51.11 -10.69
C ALA A 126 -18.42 -49.75 -9.96
N PRO A 127 -19.42 -49.53 -9.09
CA PRO A 127 -19.50 -48.32 -8.28
C PRO A 127 -18.46 -48.36 -7.15
N LEU A 128 -17.60 -47.35 -7.08
CA LEU A 128 -16.78 -47.12 -5.89
C LEU A 128 -17.68 -46.66 -4.74
N VAL A 129 -17.70 -47.48 -3.69
CA VAL A 129 -18.62 -47.36 -2.55
C VAL A 129 -18.28 -46.11 -1.73
N ARG A 130 -19.22 -45.16 -1.64
CA ARG A 130 -19.22 -44.15 -0.57
C ARG A 130 -19.36 -44.87 0.77
N LYS A 131 -18.29 -44.89 1.56
CA LYS A 131 -18.37 -45.22 2.99
C LYS A 131 -18.05 -43.95 3.77
N ALA A 132 -19.06 -43.36 4.39
CA ALA A 132 -18.85 -42.25 5.31
C ALA A 132 -18.04 -42.76 6.51
N ALA A 133 -16.90 -42.13 6.80
CA ALA A 133 -16.13 -42.32 8.01
C ALA A 133 -16.29 -41.08 8.88
N GLU A 134 -17.00 -41.22 9.99
CA GLU A 134 -17.07 -40.19 11.03
C GLU A 134 -15.73 -40.14 11.78
N GLY A 135 -15.19 -38.94 12.00
CA GLY A 135 -14.13 -38.69 12.99
C GLY A 135 -12.69 -38.88 12.54
N VAL A 136 -12.16 -37.91 11.76
CA VAL A 136 -10.72 -37.61 11.69
C VAL A 136 -10.52 -36.10 11.87
N ALA A 137 -9.43 -35.70 12.52
CA ALA A 137 -9.16 -34.31 12.87
C ALA A 137 -8.87 -33.42 11.64
N ASP A 138 -9.35 -32.18 11.71
CA ASP A 138 -9.30 -31.16 10.66
C ASP A 138 -7.89 -30.56 10.51
N THR A 139 -6.95 -31.39 10.05
CA THR A 139 -5.58 -30.98 9.70
C THR A 139 -5.52 -30.67 8.20
N PRO A 140 -5.21 -29.44 7.79
CA PRO A 140 -5.13 -29.11 6.37
C PRO A 140 -3.96 -29.87 5.73
N ILE A 141 -4.27 -30.62 4.66
CA ILE A 141 -3.27 -31.39 3.93
C ILE A 141 -2.34 -30.42 3.19
N THR A 142 -1.12 -30.26 3.72
CA THR A 142 -0.05 -29.50 3.05
C THR A 142 0.34 -30.15 1.73
N LEU A 143 0.32 -29.36 0.66
CA LEU A 143 0.85 -29.77 -0.64
C LEU A 143 2.38 -29.98 -0.56
N PRO A 144 2.95 -30.97 -1.30
CA PRO A 144 4.38 -31.24 -1.31
C PRO A 144 5.16 -30.11 -1.97
N LYS A 145 6.40 -29.90 -1.51
CA LYS A 145 7.31 -28.88 -2.07
C LYS A 145 7.88 -29.34 -3.41
N VAL A 146 8.20 -28.39 -4.27
CA VAL A 146 8.95 -28.61 -5.52
C VAL A 146 10.44 -28.50 -5.21
N ALA A 147 11.25 -29.40 -5.77
CA ALA A 147 12.72 -29.30 -5.73
C ALA A 147 13.27 -29.09 -7.14
N PHE A 148 14.19 -28.14 -7.28
CA PHE A 148 14.93 -27.88 -8.52
C PHE A 148 16.07 -28.88 -8.71
N SER A 149 16.53 -29.06 -9.94
CA SER A 149 17.67 -29.93 -10.24
C SER A 149 19.00 -29.32 -9.74
N ASN A 150 20.01 -30.16 -9.50
CA ASN A 150 21.32 -29.71 -9.01
C ASN A 150 21.96 -28.63 -9.91
N HIS A 151 21.75 -28.70 -11.23
CA HIS A 151 22.26 -27.73 -12.20
C HIS A 151 21.58 -26.36 -12.07
N GLU A 152 20.30 -26.32 -11.70
CA GLU A 152 19.57 -25.07 -11.45
C GLU A 152 19.96 -24.45 -10.12
N MET A 153 20.19 -25.27 -9.08
CA MET A 153 20.75 -24.81 -7.80
C MET A 153 22.18 -24.28 -7.93
N GLU A 154 22.96 -24.81 -8.88
CA GLU A 154 24.32 -24.33 -9.19
C GLU A 154 24.26 -23.00 -9.97
N ALA A 155 23.38 -22.88 -10.96
CA ALA A 155 23.11 -21.61 -11.66
C ALA A 155 22.56 -20.51 -10.74
N LEU A 156 21.71 -20.86 -9.76
CA LEU A 156 21.22 -19.91 -8.74
C LEU A 156 22.35 -19.41 -7.84
N LYS A 157 23.28 -20.30 -7.42
CA LYS A 157 24.47 -19.90 -6.65
C LYS A 157 25.44 -19.05 -7.46
N GLU A 158 25.65 -19.38 -8.73
CA GLU A 158 26.51 -18.58 -9.62
C GLU A 158 25.92 -17.17 -9.84
N ALA A 159 24.59 -17.06 -9.99
CA ALA A 159 23.88 -15.78 -10.02
C ALA A 159 23.96 -15.01 -8.69
N GLU A 160 23.83 -15.69 -7.55
CA GLU A 160 23.97 -15.11 -6.21
C GLU A 160 25.40 -14.55 -5.98
N GLU A 161 26.43 -15.33 -6.32
CA GLU A 161 27.83 -14.90 -6.21
C GLU A 161 28.14 -13.76 -7.16
N ALA A 162 27.64 -13.79 -8.41
CA ALA A 162 27.79 -12.68 -9.35
C ALA A 162 27.10 -11.40 -8.84
N ALA A 163 25.90 -11.50 -8.26
CA ALA A 163 25.20 -10.36 -7.66
C ALA A 163 25.95 -9.82 -6.43
N LYS A 164 26.49 -10.70 -5.58
CA LYS A 164 27.29 -10.33 -4.41
C LYS A 164 28.60 -9.63 -4.79
N GLN A 165 29.30 -10.11 -5.82
CA GLN A 165 30.49 -9.44 -6.36
C GLN A 165 30.15 -8.06 -6.94
N ARG A 166 29.02 -7.91 -7.65
CA ARG A 166 28.54 -6.59 -8.12
C ARG A 166 28.24 -5.65 -6.96
N ARG A 167 27.59 -6.13 -5.89
CA ARG A 167 27.30 -5.37 -4.65
C ARG A 167 28.58 -4.94 -3.93
N GLU A 168 29.61 -5.78 -3.86
CA GLU A 168 30.90 -5.37 -3.32
C GLU A 168 31.59 -4.33 -4.20
N ALA A 169 31.49 -4.43 -5.53
CA ALA A 169 32.07 -3.46 -6.45
C ALA A 169 31.40 -2.08 -6.33
N THR A 170 30.07 -1.98 -6.23
CA THR A 170 29.38 -0.70 -5.99
C THR A 170 29.72 -0.13 -4.62
N ILE A 171 29.65 -0.92 -3.53
CA ILE A 171 30.03 -0.45 -2.19
C ILE A 171 31.49 0.05 -2.14
N ARG A 172 32.42 -0.60 -2.84
CA ARG A 172 33.81 -0.11 -2.96
C ARG A 172 33.89 1.19 -3.76
N ARG A 173 33.16 1.30 -4.89
CA ARG A 173 33.10 2.52 -5.71
C ARG A 173 32.54 3.70 -4.94
N ASP A 174 31.47 3.50 -4.17
CA ASP A 174 30.79 4.58 -3.47
C ASP A 174 31.56 5.03 -2.22
N LYS A 175 32.25 4.10 -1.53
CA LYS A 175 33.26 4.45 -0.51
C LYS A 175 34.42 5.25 -1.10
N PHE A 176 34.92 4.88 -2.29
CA PHE A 176 36.01 5.59 -2.96
C PHE A 176 35.58 6.99 -3.44
N ASN A 177 34.37 7.11 -4.00
CA ASN A 177 33.77 8.39 -4.39
C ASN A 177 33.57 9.30 -3.18
N SER A 178 33.00 8.79 -2.09
CA SER A 178 32.80 9.53 -0.83
C SER A 178 34.12 10.03 -0.24
N LEU A 179 35.15 9.18 -0.20
CA LEU A 179 36.50 9.59 0.23
C LEU A 179 37.07 10.69 -0.68
N THR A 180 36.96 10.53 -2.00
CA THR A 180 37.48 11.49 -2.99
C THR A 180 36.78 12.85 -2.88
N ILE A 181 35.45 12.87 -2.78
CA ILE A 181 34.67 14.09 -2.57
C ILE A 181 35.06 14.76 -1.25
N THR A 182 35.19 13.99 -0.17
CA THR A 182 35.59 14.52 1.15
C THR A 182 36.97 15.18 1.09
N VAL A 183 37.95 14.55 0.42
CA VAL A 183 39.29 15.10 0.23
C VAL A 183 39.25 16.39 -0.61
N LEU A 184 38.50 16.41 -1.72
CA LEU A 184 38.36 17.59 -2.58
C LEU A 184 37.70 18.77 -1.85
N VAL A 185 36.67 18.52 -1.02
CA VAL A 185 36.04 19.54 -0.17
C VAL A 185 37.03 20.12 0.84
N HIS A 186 37.82 19.27 1.51
CA HIS A 186 38.84 19.74 2.46
C HIS A 186 39.94 20.56 1.78
N ILE A 187 40.41 20.14 0.59
CA ILE A 187 41.37 20.92 -0.21
C ILE A 187 40.76 22.27 -0.61
N GLY A 188 39.51 22.30 -1.06
CA GLY A 188 38.80 23.53 -1.41
C GLY A 188 38.69 24.51 -0.24
N ILE A 189 38.32 24.02 0.95
CA ILE A 189 38.29 24.82 2.20
C ILE A 189 39.69 25.34 2.54
N PHE A 190 40.73 24.51 2.42
CA PHE A 190 42.10 24.91 2.73
C PHE A 190 42.62 26.01 1.77
N VAL A 191 42.32 25.89 0.48
CA VAL A 191 42.64 26.92 -0.53
C VAL A 191 41.88 28.22 -0.23
N ALA A 192 40.58 28.14 0.08
CA ALA A 192 39.77 29.32 0.44
C ALA A 192 40.30 30.03 1.70
N LEU A 193 40.67 29.29 2.74
CA LEU A 193 41.28 29.83 3.96
C LEU A 193 42.64 30.48 3.67
N THR A 194 43.47 29.86 2.81
CA THR A 194 44.78 30.41 2.42
C THR A 194 44.62 31.71 1.63
N LEU A 195 43.64 31.78 0.72
CA LEU A 195 43.28 33.01 0.01
C LEU A 195 42.78 34.10 0.97
N TYR A 196 41.93 33.77 1.94
CA TYR A 196 41.44 34.72 2.94
C TYR A 196 42.57 35.31 3.82
N VAL A 197 43.51 34.47 4.25
CA VAL A 197 44.68 34.89 5.05
C VAL A 197 45.65 35.74 4.22
N THR A 198 45.82 35.47 2.92
CA THR A 198 46.68 36.28 2.03
C THR A 198 46.06 37.62 1.61
N GLN A 199 44.74 37.77 1.69
CA GLN A 199 44.02 39.00 1.35
C GLN A 199 43.74 39.93 2.55
N THR A 200 44.04 39.51 3.78
CA THR A 200 43.83 40.35 4.97
C THR A 200 45.10 41.16 5.29
N PRO A 201 45.12 42.50 5.12
CA PRO A 201 46.29 43.31 5.43
C PRO A 201 46.59 43.29 6.95
N PRO A 202 47.86 43.40 7.35
CA PRO A 202 48.26 43.29 8.75
C PRO A 202 47.61 44.40 9.60
N ARG A 203 47.01 44.00 10.74
CA ARG A 203 46.42 44.93 11.72
C ARG A 203 47.52 45.76 12.37
N VAL A 204 47.73 46.98 11.86
CA VAL A 204 48.52 48.00 12.55
C VAL A 204 47.75 48.45 13.80
N PRO A 205 48.34 48.43 15.01
CA PRO A 205 47.66 48.89 16.22
C PRO A 205 47.41 50.41 16.16
N PRO A 206 46.32 50.91 16.76
CA PRO A 206 45.94 52.32 16.65
C PRO A 206 46.99 53.22 17.33
N GLN A 207 47.46 54.23 16.60
CA GLN A 207 48.29 55.29 17.17
C GLN A 207 47.47 56.12 18.17
N ILE A 208 48.01 56.29 19.37
CA ILE A 208 47.44 57.19 20.39
C ILE A 208 47.71 58.63 19.95
N VAL A 209 46.73 59.27 19.33
CA VAL A 209 46.77 60.71 19.06
C VAL A 209 46.21 61.43 20.28
N ALA A 210 47.08 62.17 20.98
CA ALA A 210 46.67 63.04 22.07
C ALA A 210 45.79 64.17 21.55
N SER A 211 44.61 64.38 22.15
CA SER A 211 43.73 65.49 21.83
C SER A 211 44.31 66.81 22.35
N SER A 212 44.45 67.79 21.45
CA SER A 212 44.62 69.20 21.79
C SER A 212 43.35 69.99 21.48
N ALA A 213 43.15 71.08 22.21
CA ALA A 213 41.83 71.67 22.44
C ALA A 213 41.24 72.51 21.30
N THR A 214 39.93 72.36 21.14
CA THR A 214 38.89 73.35 20.79
C THR A 214 39.20 74.49 19.81
N GLN A 215 38.39 74.59 18.74
CA GLN A 215 37.79 75.85 18.31
C GLN A 215 36.40 75.58 17.71
N GLN A 216 35.39 76.37 18.13
CA GLN A 216 34.07 76.41 17.50
C GLN A 216 34.11 77.30 16.24
N GLN A 217 33.38 76.93 15.19
CA GLN A 217 32.91 77.88 14.20
C GLN A 217 31.59 77.41 13.57
N GLU A 218 30.70 78.37 13.32
CA GLU A 218 29.31 78.18 12.87
C GLU A 218 29.16 78.36 11.34
N GLU A 219 27.92 78.15 10.85
CA GLU A 219 27.40 78.52 9.51
C GLU A 219 27.94 77.70 8.31
N MET A 220 27.22 77.49 7.19
CA MET A 220 25.94 78.06 6.73
C MET A 220 25.18 77.09 5.78
N ILE A 221 23.93 77.41 5.43
CA ILE A 221 23.06 76.65 4.49
C ILE A 221 23.24 77.19 3.06
N GLU A 222 23.18 76.32 2.03
CA GLU A 222 22.87 76.75 0.65
C GLU A 222 21.93 75.77 -0.07
N ASN A 223 20.93 76.31 -0.79
CA ASN A 223 19.93 75.58 -1.58
C ASN A 223 20.11 75.91 -3.07
N VAL A 224 20.12 74.92 -3.97
CA VAL A 224 19.95 75.14 -5.42
C VAL A 224 19.03 74.07 -6.03
N LYS A 225 18.17 74.47 -6.97
CA LYS A 225 17.12 73.63 -7.59
C LYS A 225 16.92 74.00 -9.07
N MET A 226 16.42 73.04 -9.86
CA MET A 226 15.80 73.12 -11.21
C MET A 226 16.68 72.98 -12.48
N ASP A 227 16.58 71.77 -13.06
CA ASP A 227 15.88 71.41 -14.32
C ASP A 227 16.38 71.71 -15.77
N LYS A 228 16.23 70.63 -16.56
CA LYS A 228 16.11 70.45 -18.03
C LYS A 228 17.37 70.57 -18.89
N PRO A 229 17.54 69.60 -19.82
CA PRO A 229 17.03 69.81 -21.18
C PRO A 229 16.22 68.62 -21.78
N THR A 230 15.87 68.77 -23.06
CA THR A 230 14.77 68.08 -23.78
C THR A 230 15.23 66.95 -24.71
N LEU A 231 14.32 65.99 -24.97
CA LEU A 231 14.30 64.96 -26.03
C LEU A 231 14.16 65.57 -27.46
N GLU A 232 14.45 64.95 -28.63
CA GLU A 232 14.98 63.64 -29.11
C GLU A 232 16.03 63.92 -30.26
N PRO A 233 16.32 63.09 -31.31
CA PRO A 233 16.21 61.61 -31.54
C PRO A 233 17.47 60.94 -32.16
N THR A 234 17.59 59.59 -32.08
CA THR A 234 17.61 58.66 -33.24
C THR A 234 18.08 57.21 -32.91
N THR A 235 17.34 56.25 -33.49
CA THR A 235 17.76 54.90 -33.96
C THR A 235 18.45 53.89 -33.03
N ALA A 236 17.62 52.95 -32.54
CA ALA A 236 17.66 51.51 -32.87
C ALA A 236 18.30 50.47 -31.92
N VAL A 237 17.57 49.35 -31.79
CA VAL A 237 17.93 47.98 -31.34
C VAL A 237 17.94 47.66 -29.83
N ASN A 238 16.74 47.33 -29.31
CA ASN A 238 16.34 46.15 -28.51
C ASN A 238 17.44 45.12 -28.10
N SER A 239 17.38 44.37 -26.97
CA SER A 239 16.36 44.20 -25.92
C SER A 239 16.85 43.33 -24.74
N SER A 240 16.47 43.63 -23.49
CA SER A 240 16.12 42.68 -22.40
C SER A 240 15.66 43.48 -21.14
N ILE A 241 14.43 43.26 -20.62
CA ILE A 241 14.10 42.45 -19.41
C ILE A 241 14.72 43.03 -18.11
N ALA A 242 13.98 43.37 -17.05
CA ALA A 242 12.53 43.49 -16.78
C ALA A 242 12.29 44.24 -15.43
N ASP A 243 11.05 44.68 -15.17
CA ASP A 243 10.49 44.78 -13.80
C ASP A 243 8.95 44.54 -13.89
N ILE A 244 8.40 43.46 -13.32
CA ILE A 244 7.79 43.27 -11.97
C ILE A 244 6.46 44.03 -11.73
N ILE A 245 5.45 43.25 -11.26
CA ILE A 245 4.21 43.57 -10.50
C ILE A 245 2.83 43.48 -11.22
N SER A 246 2.06 42.51 -10.69
CA SER A 246 0.60 42.36 -10.57
C SER A 246 -0.34 42.28 -11.78
N VAL A 247 -0.99 41.11 -11.84
CA VAL A 247 -2.28 40.83 -12.45
C VAL A 247 -3.40 41.65 -11.78
N ASN A 248 -4.36 42.15 -12.56
CA ASN A 248 -5.76 41.80 -12.26
C ASN A 248 -6.61 41.76 -13.54
N ALA A 249 -7.62 40.88 -13.56
CA ALA A 249 -8.25 40.42 -14.79
C ALA A 249 -9.25 41.43 -15.41
N THR A 250 -9.24 41.51 -16.74
CA THR A 250 -10.38 41.04 -17.57
C THR A 250 -9.94 40.99 -19.03
N SER A 251 -9.95 39.81 -19.65
CA SER A 251 -9.74 39.66 -21.09
C SER A 251 -10.60 38.52 -21.66
N SER A 252 -11.80 38.89 -22.10
CA SER A 252 -12.47 38.17 -23.18
C SER A 252 -11.68 38.39 -24.46
N PHE A 253 -11.17 37.32 -25.08
CA PHE A 253 -10.70 37.33 -26.46
C PHE A 253 -11.18 36.02 -27.10
N SER A 254 -12.30 36.03 -27.84
CA SER A 254 -12.36 36.29 -29.29
C SER A 254 -11.34 35.46 -30.08
N VAL A 255 -11.85 34.35 -30.62
CA VAL A 255 -11.19 33.47 -31.59
C VAL A 255 -10.70 34.31 -32.77
N SER A 256 -9.41 34.19 -33.10
CA SER A 256 -8.89 34.60 -34.41
C SER A 256 -8.87 33.37 -35.31
N SER A 257 -9.71 33.38 -36.34
CA SER A 257 -9.74 32.34 -37.37
C SER A 257 -8.43 32.35 -38.15
N VAL A 258 -7.67 31.26 -38.06
CA VAL A 258 -6.59 30.95 -39.00
C VAL A 258 -7.11 29.92 -39.97
N ASP A 259 -7.43 30.35 -41.19
CA ASP A 259 -7.68 29.45 -42.31
C ASP A 259 -6.38 28.69 -42.61
N VAL A 260 -6.36 27.42 -42.25
CA VAL A 260 -5.39 26.45 -42.77
C VAL A 260 -6.15 25.62 -43.81
N PRO A 261 -5.68 25.52 -45.06
CA PRO A 261 -6.43 24.86 -46.11
C PRO A 261 -6.66 23.38 -45.78
N VAL A 262 -7.93 22.98 -45.81
CA VAL A 262 -8.36 21.60 -45.66
C VAL A 262 -7.80 20.78 -46.81
N ALA A 263 -6.90 19.85 -46.49
CA ALA A 263 -6.63 18.70 -47.35
C ALA A 263 -7.69 17.64 -47.06
N ASP A 264 -8.36 17.15 -48.10
CA ASP A 264 -9.47 16.20 -47.98
C ASP A 264 -9.07 14.94 -47.19
N MET A 265 -9.57 14.81 -45.97
CA MET A 265 -9.63 13.52 -45.29
C MET A 265 -10.83 12.75 -45.82
N ALA A 266 -10.55 11.79 -46.69
CA ALA A 266 -11.55 10.85 -47.18
C ALA A 266 -12.17 10.09 -45.99
N VAL A 267 -13.48 10.26 -45.80
CA VAL A 267 -14.29 9.38 -44.96
C VAL A 267 -14.33 8.01 -45.66
N GLN A 268 -13.50 7.06 -45.21
CA GLN A 268 -13.61 5.67 -45.63
C GLN A 268 -13.97 4.79 -44.44
N THR A 269 -15.27 4.64 -44.27
CA THR A 269 -15.91 3.67 -43.38
C THR A 269 -15.44 2.25 -43.73
N GLY A 270 -14.96 1.52 -42.71
CA GLY A 270 -14.91 0.06 -42.65
C GLY A 270 -14.26 -0.71 -43.81
N MET A 271 -13.00 -1.12 -43.63
CA MET A 271 -12.55 -2.47 -44.03
C MET A 271 -11.35 -2.91 -43.19
N GLN A 272 -11.42 -4.13 -42.64
CA GLN A 272 -10.29 -4.75 -41.97
C GLN A 272 -9.19 -5.06 -42.99
N PHE A 273 -8.01 -4.48 -42.83
CA PHE A 273 -6.81 -4.97 -43.51
C PHE A 273 -5.98 -5.83 -42.56
N ASN A 274 -6.16 -7.14 -42.71
CA ASN A 274 -5.30 -8.15 -42.13
C ASN A 274 -3.91 -8.06 -42.81
N PRO A 275 -2.78 -7.92 -42.09
CA PRO A 275 -1.46 -7.89 -42.73
C PRO A 275 -1.17 -9.25 -43.37
N SER A 276 -1.09 -9.28 -44.70
CA SER A 276 -0.78 -10.49 -45.45
C SER A 276 0.64 -10.98 -45.18
N MET A 277 0.84 -12.30 -45.26
CA MET A 277 2.15 -12.92 -45.10
C MET A 277 3.18 -12.32 -46.07
N SER A 278 4.20 -11.66 -45.53
CA SER A 278 5.38 -11.25 -46.30
C SER A 278 6.31 -12.45 -46.48
N LEU A 279 6.38 -12.95 -47.72
CA LEU A 279 7.20 -14.10 -48.09
C LEU A 279 8.60 -13.64 -48.51
N GLY A 280 9.60 -13.75 -47.64
CA GLY A 280 11.01 -13.76 -48.03
C GLY A 280 11.98 -12.87 -47.24
N MET A 281 12.81 -13.53 -46.40
CA MET A 281 14.11 -13.07 -45.86
C MET A 281 14.12 -11.94 -44.81
N PRO A 282 14.99 -12.04 -43.79
CA PRO A 282 15.20 -13.18 -42.89
C PRO A 282 14.71 -12.87 -41.46
N THR A 283 14.38 -13.90 -40.70
CA THR A 283 13.89 -13.79 -39.32
C THR A 283 14.99 -13.42 -38.32
N SER A 284 14.92 -12.24 -37.69
CA SER A 284 15.66 -11.96 -36.44
C SER A 284 15.13 -10.77 -35.63
N THR A 285 13.90 -10.89 -35.12
CA THR A 285 13.47 -10.48 -33.76
C THR A 285 11.98 -10.83 -33.67
N ALA A 286 11.61 -11.81 -32.85
CA ALA A 286 10.20 -11.95 -32.49
C ALA A 286 9.79 -10.68 -31.73
N SER A 287 8.78 -9.96 -32.20
CA SER A 287 8.23 -8.82 -31.47
C SER A 287 7.72 -9.32 -30.12
N LYS A 288 8.38 -8.95 -29.03
CA LYS A 288 7.99 -9.37 -27.69
C LYS A 288 6.60 -8.80 -27.40
N MET A 289 5.72 -9.62 -26.83
CA MET A 289 4.32 -9.28 -26.60
C MET A 289 4.07 -9.12 -25.10
N MET A 290 3.12 -8.28 -24.71
CA MET A 290 2.49 -8.31 -23.38
C MET A 290 0.99 -8.34 -23.58
N PHE A 291 0.31 -9.37 -23.09
CA PHE A 291 -1.16 -9.52 -23.20
C PHE A 291 -1.67 -9.40 -24.65
N GLY A 292 -0.94 -10.00 -25.59
CA GLY A 292 -1.26 -9.92 -27.03
C GLY A 292 -1.01 -8.56 -27.68
N GLN A 293 -0.46 -7.59 -26.95
CA GLN A 293 -0.04 -6.29 -27.49
C GLN A 293 1.45 -6.30 -27.84
N PRO A 294 1.87 -5.79 -29.02
CA PRO A 294 3.28 -5.72 -29.38
C PRO A 294 3.99 -4.65 -28.56
N MET A 295 5.11 -5.03 -27.96
CA MET A 295 6.05 -4.12 -27.30
C MET A 295 7.28 -3.92 -28.18
N GLU A 296 7.87 -2.73 -28.07
CA GLU A 296 9.18 -2.41 -28.63
C GLU A 296 10.18 -2.32 -27.46
N GLY A 297 11.44 -2.70 -27.70
CA GLY A 297 12.49 -2.82 -26.67
C GLY A 297 12.86 -4.27 -26.36
N GLU A 298 14.15 -4.49 -26.12
CA GLU A 298 14.73 -5.79 -25.78
C GLU A 298 14.78 -6.04 -24.26
N VAL A 299 15.02 -4.99 -23.47
CA VAL A 299 15.25 -5.04 -22.01
C VAL A 299 14.17 -4.22 -21.30
N LEU A 300 13.14 -4.93 -20.83
CA LEU A 300 12.00 -4.35 -20.15
C LEU A 300 12.29 -4.15 -18.65
N GLY A 301 12.20 -2.91 -18.17
CA GLY A 301 12.03 -2.61 -16.75
C GLY A 301 10.56 -2.60 -16.37
N VAL A 302 10.22 -3.18 -15.22
CA VAL A 302 8.84 -3.33 -14.79
C VAL A 302 8.63 -2.67 -13.43
N ILE A 303 7.59 -1.85 -13.31
CA ILE A 303 7.10 -1.27 -12.05
C ILE A 303 5.71 -1.85 -11.77
N LEU A 304 5.55 -2.48 -10.61
CA LEU A 304 4.31 -3.07 -10.15
C LEU A 304 3.85 -2.41 -8.85
N ASP A 305 2.66 -1.85 -8.85
CA ASP A 305 1.97 -1.32 -7.69
C ASP A 305 1.54 -2.43 -6.72
N VAL A 306 1.96 -2.36 -5.47
CA VAL A 306 1.66 -3.32 -4.41
C VAL A 306 0.75 -2.71 -3.36
N SER A 307 -0.48 -2.47 -3.80
CA SER A 307 -1.62 -2.03 -3.02
C SER A 307 -2.68 -3.13 -2.89
N GLY A 308 -3.75 -2.86 -2.12
CA GLY A 308 -4.85 -3.79 -1.93
C GLY A 308 -5.67 -4.06 -3.20
N SER A 309 -5.99 -2.98 -3.92
CA SER A 309 -6.63 -3.00 -5.25
C SER A 309 -5.82 -3.82 -6.26
N MET A 310 -4.49 -3.71 -6.20
CA MET A 310 -3.62 -4.31 -7.22
C MET A 310 -3.24 -5.78 -6.97
N ALA A 311 -3.30 -6.25 -5.72
CA ALA A 311 -2.78 -7.55 -5.30
C ALA A 311 -3.34 -8.77 -6.07
N GLU A 312 -4.60 -8.72 -6.52
CA GLU A 312 -5.19 -9.84 -7.27
C GLU A 312 -4.67 -9.96 -8.71
N PHE A 313 -4.26 -8.84 -9.31
CA PHE A 313 -3.75 -8.75 -10.68
C PHE A 313 -2.26 -9.12 -10.77
N LEU A 314 -1.47 -8.79 -9.74
CA LEU A 314 -0.01 -8.96 -9.73
C LEU A 314 0.48 -10.35 -10.17
N PRO A 315 -0.07 -11.49 -9.70
CA PRO A 315 0.42 -12.81 -10.09
C PRO A 315 0.18 -13.15 -11.57
N VAL A 316 -0.72 -12.45 -12.25
CA VAL A 316 -0.98 -12.61 -13.70
C VAL A 316 0.01 -11.76 -14.50
N VAL A 317 0.25 -10.53 -14.08
CA VAL A 317 1.23 -9.63 -14.72
C VAL A 317 2.65 -10.15 -14.61
N VAL A 318 3.06 -10.62 -13.43
CA VAL A 318 4.38 -11.26 -13.22
C VAL A 318 4.58 -12.44 -14.17
N ARG A 319 3.56 -13.29 -14.35
CA ARG A 319 3.61 -14.44 -15.26
C ARG A 319 3.73 -14.05 -16.73
N GLU A 320 3.01 -13.03 -17.18
CA GLU A 320 3.13 -12.55 -18.56
C GLU A 320 4.50 -11.87 -18.81
N VAL A 321 5.07 -11.19 -17.79
CA VAL A 321 6.46 -10.70 -17.82
C VAL A 321 7.45 -11.87 -17.90
N ASP A 322 7.31 -12.92 -17.09
CA ASP A 322 8.24 -14.07 -17.13
C ASP A 322 8.21 -14.82 -18.46
N LYS A 323 7.02 -14.98 -19.03
CA LYS A 323 6.80 -15.65 -20.31
C LYS A 323 7.47 -14.92 -21.48
N ASN A 324 7.41 -13.59 -21.52
CA ASN A 324 7.84 -12.80 -22.68
C ASN A 324 9.18 -12.06 -22.46
N PHE A 325 9.56 -11.80 -21.20
CA PHE A 325 10.73 -11.02 -20.78
C PHE A 325 11.34 -11.56 -19.47
N LYS A 326 11.66 -12.86 -19.42
CA LYS A 326 12.17 -13.61 -18.25
C LYS A 326 13.17 -12.84 -17.35
N ASP A 327 14.16 -12.15 -17.94
CA ASP A 327 15.24 -11.49 -17.20
C ASP A 327 14.91 -10.06 -16.72
N SER A 328 13.68 -9.58 -16.93
CA SER A 328 13.26 -8.20 -16.58
C SER A 328 13.49 -7.88 -15.10
N PRO A 329 14.14 -6.74 -14.76
CA PRO A 329 14.12 -6.21 -13.41
C PRO A 329 12.70 -5.75 -13.05
N VAL A 330 12.12 -6.37 -12.02
CA VAL A 330 10.77 -6.05 -11.51
C VAL A 330 10.89 -5.27 -10.20
N VAL A 331 10.35 -4.06 -10.13
CA VAL A 331 10.32 -3.24 -8.92
C VAL A 331 8.90 -3.16 -8.38
N TYR A 332 8.71 -3.72 -7.19
CA TYR A 332 7.49 -3.63 -6.41
C TYR A 332 7.46 -2.31 -5.63
N VAL A 333 6.45 -1.49 -5.91
CA VAL A 333 6.28 -0.13 -5.37
C VAL A 333 5.01 -0.08 -4.52
N ARG A 334 5.11 0.40 -3.27
CA ARG A 334 4.00 0.36 -2.29
C ARG A 334 3.12 1.62 -2.24
N ASN A 335 3.46 2.63 -3.03
CA ASN A 335 2.76 3.90 -3.18
C ASN A 335 3.24 4.49 -4.51
N MET A 336 2.33 4.64 -5.48
CA MET A 336 2.64 5.07 -6.83
C MET A 336 2.75 6.60 -6.98
N LEU A 337 2.70 7.35 -5.88
CA LEU A 337 2.91 8.79 -5.77
C LEU A 337 4.10 9.32 -6.57
N ILE A 338 3.81 10.25 -7.49
CA ILE A 338 4.79 11.10 -8.17
C ILE A 338 4.66 12.51 -7.61
N SER A 339 5.64 12.97 -6.84
CA SER A 339 5.66 14.30 -6.26
C SER A 339 7.09 14.79 -5.99
N ASN A 340 7.23 16.09 -5.77
CA ASN A 340 8.51 16.75 -5.44
C ASN A 340 8.94 16.55 -3.96
N ASP A 341 8.58 15.44 -3.30
CA ASP A 341 9.11 15.15 -1.96
C ASP A 341 10.52 14.56 -2.07
N ASN A 342 11.51 15.31 -1.56
CA ASN A 342 12.94 15.00 -1.63
C ASN A 342 13.39 13.88 -0.66
N ARG A 343 12.45 13.10 -0.11
CA ARG A 343 12.76 11.91 0.70
C ARG A 343 13.19 10.78 -0.23
N GLU A 344 14.51 10.57 -0.32
CA GLU A 344 15.10 9.49 -1.10
C GLU A 344 14.44 8.14 -0.77
N GLY A 345 13.79 7.54 -1.78
CA GLY A 345 13.26 6.20 -1.69
C GLY A 345 14.36 5.19 -1.92
N GLU A 346 14.61 4.32 -0.95
CA GLU A 346 15.56 3.22 -1.12
C GLU A 346 14.89 2.06 -1.88
N VAL A 347 15.56 1.56 -2.93
CA VAL A 347 15.16 0.36 -3.67
C VAL A 347 16.12 -0.77 -3.29
N ARG A 348 15.61 -1.91 -2.82
CA ARG A 348 16.41 -3.07 -2.42
C ARG A 348 16.09 -4.28 -3.27
N LEU A 349 17.12 -5.06 -3.62
CA LEU A 349 16.96 -6.41 -4.14
C LEU A 349 16.21 -7.27 -3.10
N ILE A 350 15.26 -8.08 -3.53
CA ILE A 350 14.56 -9.04 -2.67
C ILE A 350 15.44 -10.28 -2.52
N VAL A 351 15.75 -10.62 -1.27
CA VAL A 351 16.51 -11.81 -0.89
C VAL A 351 15.52 -12.81 -0.26
N PRO A 352 15.31 -14.01 -0.83
CA PRO A 352 14.26 -14.95 -0.40
C PRO A 352 14.25 -15.26 1.11
N GLU A 353 15.42 -15.37 1.73
CA GLU A 353 15.62 -15.63 3.16
C GLU A 353 15.20 -14.47 4.05
N GLU A 354 15.25 -13.23 3.54
CA GLU A 354 14.81 -12.02 4.25
C GLU A 354 13.29 -11.82 4.17
N VAL A 355 12.58 -12.57 3.31
CA VAL A 355 11.11 -12.50 3.12
C VAL A 355 10.38 -13.21 4.28
N VAL A 356 10.44 -12.56 5.44
CA VAL A 356 9.78 -12.93 6.71
C VAL A 356 9.17 -11.67 7.35
N ALA A 357 8.15 -11.80 8.20
CA ALA A 357 7.50 -10.63 8.81
C ALA A 357 8.38 -9.87 9.83
N TYR A 358 9.19 -10.61 10.61
CA TYR A 358 10.05 -10.08 11.65
C TYR A 358 11.47 -10.62 11.51
N ASP A 359 12.44 -9.74 11.74
CA ASP A 359 13.86 -10.10 11.80
C ASP A 359 14.08 -11.16 12.90
N PRO A 360 14.75 -12.28 12.59
CA PRO A 360 14.90 -13.39 13.52
C PRO A 360 15.80 -13.06 14.72
N VAL A 361 16.71 -12.09 14.60
CA VAL A 361 17.65 -11.66 15.64
C VAL A 361 17.07 -10.53 16.48
N TYR A 362 16.68 -9.42 15.83
CA TYR A 362 16.26 -8.19 16.50
C TYR A 362 14.76 -8.17 16.85
N LYS A 363 13.97 -9.10 16.32
CA LYS A 363 12.49 -9.17 16.44
C LYS A 363 11.75 -7.91 15.97
N THR A 364 12.43 -7.05 15.21
CA THR A 364 11.86 -5.88 14.54
C THR A 364 11.18 -6.27 13.24
N ARG A 365 10.17 -5.52 12.79
CA ARG A 365 9.48 -5.80 11.51
C ARG A 365 10.41 -5.58 10.32
N THR A 366 10.46 -6.49 9.36
CA THR A 366 11.26 -6.36 8.12
C THR A 366 10.60 -5.39 7.13
N PRO A 367 11.19 -5.09 5.94
CA PRO A 367 10.48 -4.40 4.86
C PRO A 367 9.27 -5.18 4.33
N TYR A 368 9.21 -6.49 4.54
CA TYR A 368 8.18 -7.41 4.04
C TYR A 368 7.00 -7.62 5.00
N TRP A 369 7.06 -7.06 6.22
CA TRP A 369 6.01 -7.19 7.25
C TRP A 369 4.58 -6.95 6.75
N PHE A 370 4.44 -6.05 5.77
CA PHE A 370 3.17 -5.72 5.14
C PHE A 370 2.49 -6.93 4.48
N LEU A 371 3.25 -7.90 3.97
CA LEU A 371 2.71 -9.12 3.38
C LEU A 371 1.94 -9.99 4.39
N TRP A 372 2.21 -9.88 5.70
CA TRP A 372 1.49 -10.67 6.71
C TRP A 372 0.47 -9.87 7.52
N HIS A 373 0.53 -8.53 7.46
CA HIS A 373 -0.20 -7.69 8.41
C HIS A 373 -0.89 -6.46 7.78
N ASP A 374 -0.51 -6.05 6.56
CA ASP A 374 -1.20 -4.97 5.84
C ASP A 374 -2.00 -5.48 4.66
N LEU A 375 -1.39 -6.25 3.76
CA LEU A 375 -1.98 -6.68 2.49
C LEU A 375 -3.16 -7.64 2.68
N PRO A 376 -3.13 -8.63 3.61
CA PRO A 376 -4.29 -9.48 3.92
C PRO A 376 -5.54 -8.72 4.35
N ARG A 377 -5.37 -7.48 4.85
CA ARG A 377 -6.49 -6.60 5.25
C ARG A 377 -7.17 -5.87 4.10
N LYS A 378 -6.60 -5.96 2.90
CA LYS A 378 -7.06 -5.23 1.70
C LYS A 378 -7.32 -6.16 0.51
N ALA A 379 -6.69 -7.35 0.50
CA ALA A 379 -6.82 -8.38 -0.53
C ALA A 379 -6.89 -9.78 0.11
N PRO A 380 -7.68 -10.72 -0.45
CA PRO A 380 -7.79 -12.09 0.08
C PRO A 380 -6.44 -12.81 0.20
N GLN A 381 -6.24 -13.54 1.30
CA GLN A 381 -4.96 -14.17 1.68
C GLN A 381 -4.29 -14.95 0.53
N ARG A 382 -5.06 -15.68 -0.28
CA ARG A 382 -4.57 -16.47 -1.44
C ARG A 382 -3.72 -15.69 -2.46
N TYR A 383 -3.98 -14.39 -2.64
CA TYR A 383 -3.20 -13.54 -3.56
C TYR A 383 -1.90 -13.11 -2.90
N VAL A 384 -1.97 -12.83 -1.60
CA VAL A 384 -0.83 -12.46 -0.76
C VAL A 384 0.16 -13.63 -0.66
N ASP A 385 -0.33 -14.86 -0.48
CA ASP A 385 0.51 -16.06 -0.45
C ASP A 385 1.26 -16.27 -1.77
N ARG A 386 0.59 -16.09 -2.92
CA ARG A 386 1.22 -16.13 -4.25
C ARG A 386 2.24 -15.01 -4.47
N LEU A 387 2.02 -13.83 -3.89
CA LEU A 387 2.99 -12.74 -3.92
C LEU A 387 4.21 -13.05 -3.04
N ILE A 388 4.02 -13.64 -1.84
CA ILE A 388 5.10 -14.13 -0.98
C ILE A 388 5.91 -15.23 -1.67
N GLU A 389 5.24 -16.15 -2.37
CA GLU A 389 5.88 -17.18 -3.20
C GLU A 389 6.72 -16.55 -4.30
N THR A 390 6.16 -15.61 -5.06
CA THR A 390 6.86 -14.86 -6.11
C THR A 390 8.12 -14.17 -5.55
N PHE A 391 7.99 -13.51 -4.40
CA PHE A 391 9.10 -12.83 -3.69
C PHE A 391 10.21 -13.80 -3.24
N LYS A 392 9.97 -15.11 -3.22
CA LYS A 392 10.94 -16.14 -2.82
C LYS A 392 11.52 -16.94 -3.99
N THR A 393 10.83 -16.99 -5.13
CA THR A 393 11.21 -17.84 -6.26
C THR A 393 11.77 -17.06 -7.46
N ARG A 394 11.29 -15.83 -7.70
CA ARG A 394 11.72 -15.05 -8.87
C ARG A 394 13.11 -14.41 -8.66
N PRO A 395 14.03 -14.46 -9.62
CA PRO A 395 15.25 -13.65 -9.60
C PRO A 395 14.98 -12.19 -10.05
N ASN A 396 15.98 -11.32 -9.91
CA ASN A 396 15.98 -9.94 -10.42
C ASN A 396 14.74 -9.09 -10.02
N GLN A 397 14.30 -9.22 -8.77
CA GLN A 397 13.16 -8.48 -8.23
C GLN A 397 13.56 -7.60 -7.05
N PHE A 398 12.91 -6.45 -6.95
CA PHE A 398 13.27 -5.36 -6.04
C PHE A 398 12.03 -4.81 -5.33
N LEU A 399 12.21 -4.26 -4.13
CA LEU A 399 11.15 -3.63 -3.35
C LEU A 399 11.57 -2.20 -2.96
N THR A 400 10.66 -1.24 -3.11
CA THR A 400 10.84 0.09 -2.51
C THR A 400 10.62 0.01 -1.00
N VAL A 401 11.64 0.33 -0.20
CA VAL A 401 11.61 0.21 1.27
C VAL A 401 11.46 1.56 2.00
N ALA A 402 11.10 2.61 1.26
CA ALA A 402 10.82 3.94 1.77
C ALA A 402 9.73 3.95 2.86
N ARG A 403 9.73 5.00 3.69
CA ARG A 403 8.52 5.32 4.48
C ARG A 403 7.40 5.75 3.53
N TRP A 404 6.16 5.47 3.93
CA TRP A 404 4.90 5.66 3.19
C TRP A 404 4.71 7.01 2.49
N GLU A 405 5.42 8.06 2.91
CA GLU A 405 5.30 9.43 2.43
C GLU A 405 6.26 9.78 1.26
N GLY A 406 7.24 8.94 0.92
CA GLY A 406 8.25 9.24 -0.12
C GLY A 406 7.85 8.78 -1.53
N SER A 407 8.26 9.53 -2.57
CA SER A 407 8.00 9.18 -3.98
C SER A 407 8.81 7.96 -4.43
N SER A 408 8.22 6.80 -4.17
CA SER A 408 8.82 5.49 -4.39
C SER A 408 8.90 5.16 -5.89
N THR A 409 7.95 5.65 -6.69
CA THR A 409 7.92 5.53 -8.16
C THR A 409 9.14 6.17 -8.83
N ILE A 410 9.49 7.41 -8.46
CA ILE A 410 10.66 8.10 -9.04
C ILE A 410 11.95 7.34 -8.72
N SER A 411 12.05 6.80 -7.51
CA SER A 411 13.18 6.00 -7.04
C SER A 411 13.30 4.68 -7.81
N ALA A 412 12.18 3.98 -8.04
CA ALA A 412 12.11 2.79 -8.88
C ALA A 412 12.54 3.07 -10.33
N VAL A 413 12.03 4.14 -10.96
CA VAL A 413 12.43 4.54 -12.32
C VAL A 413 13.91 4.89 -12.39
N ASN A 414 14.46 5.56 -11.38
CA ASN A 414 15.89 5.88 -11.32
C ASN A 414 16.77 4.62 -11.28
N MET A 415 16.43 3.64 -10.44
CA MET A 415 17.15 2.36 -10.38
C MET A 415 17.07 1.59 -11.70
N LEU A 416 15.87 1.47 -12.28
CA LEU A 416 15.67 0.82 -13.58
C LEU A 416 16.47 1.50 -14.73
N MET A 417 16.60 2.83 -14.69
CA MET A 417 17.46 3.57 -15.62
C MET A 417 18.97 3.30 -15.46
N GLU A 418 19.41 2.74 -14.34
CA GLU A 418 20.79 2.29 -14.10
C GLU A 418 21.02 0.85 -14.59
N GLU A 419 19.99 0.00 -14.52
CA GLU A 419 19.94 -1.35 -15.14
C GLU A 419 19.84 -1.33 -16.69
N LYS A 420 19.93 -0.14 -17.31
CA LYS A 420 20.00 0.07 -18.78
C LYS A 420 18.82 -0.50 -19.57
N ILE A 421 17.62 -0.45 -18.99
CA ILE A 421 16.38 -0.76 -19.72
C ILE A 421 16.24 0.11 -20.97
N ASP A 422 15.58 -0.42 -22.01
CA ASP A 422 15.19 0.34 -23.21
C ASP A 422 13.68 0.55 -23.32
N SER A 423 12.90 -0.20 -22.53
CA SER A 423 11.48 0.01 -22.31
C SER A 423 11.11 -0.12 -20.84
N LEU A 424 10.11 0.65 -20.42
CA LEU A 424 9.56 0.69 -19.08
C LEU A 424 8.07 0.34 -19.13
N TYR A 425 7.62 -0.61 -18.33
CA TYR A 425 6.21 -0.95 -18.17
C TYR A 425 5.77 -0.66 -16.73
N ILE A 426 4.68 0.09 -16.58
CA ILE A 426 4.13 0.52 -15.29
C ILE A 426 2.69 0.00 -15.18
N PHE A 427 2.43 -0.79 -14.14
CA PHE A 427 1.12 -1.37 -13.84
C PHE A 427 0.64 -0.91 -12.46
N SER A 428 -0.52 -0.24 -12.41
CA SER A 428 -1.12 0.40 -11.23
C SER A 428 -2.63 0.60 -11.45
N ASP A 429 -3.36 0.97 -10.41
CA ASP A 429 -4.71 1.52 -10.51
C ASP A 429 -4.71 3.00 -10.95
N PHE A 430 -3.56 3.69 -10.80
CA PHE A 430 -3.39 5.12 -11.02
C PHE A 430 -4.38 5.97 -10.20
N GLU A 431 -4.68 5.56 -8.96
CA GLU A 431 -5.41 6.38 -7.99
C GLU A 431 -4.50 7.30 -7.16
N ASP A 432 -3.23 6.90 -6.96
CA ASP A 432 -2.26 7.70 -6.22
C ASP A 432 -1.90 9.00 -6.96
N PHE A 433 -1.66 10.07 -6.19
CA PHE A 433 -1.47 11.42 -6.74
C PHE A 433 -0.24 11.55 -7.66
N ILE A 434 -0.41 12.27 -8.77
CA ILE A 434 0.64 12.53 -9.75
C ILE A 434 0.73 14.03 -10.02
N ASP A 435 1.84 14.62 -9.57
CA ASP A 435 2.23 16.01 -9.82
C ASP A 435 2.57 16.18 -11.32
N GLU A 436 1.75 16.93 -12.06
CA GLU A 436 1.80 17.03 -13.53
C GLU A 436 3.15 17.53 -14.04
N ASP A 437 3.79 18.47 -13.32
CA ASP A 437 5.10 19.03 -13.69
C ASP A 437 6.21 18.01 -13.45
N ILE A 438 6.18 17.28 -12.34
CA ILE A 438 7.16 16.22 -12.04
C ILE A 438 7.01 15.02 -12.98
N ALA A 439 5.77 14.65 -13.34
CA ALA A 439 5.51 13.67 -14.39
C ALA A 439 6.01 14.18 -15.76
N ALA A 440 5.86 15.47 -16.05
CA ALA A 440 6.37 16.08 -17.27
C ALA A 440 7.91 16.06 -17.35
N GLU A 441 8.62 16.28 -16.23
CA GLU A 441 10.08 16.13 -16.13
C GLU A 441 10.52 14.67 -16.26
N LEU A 442 9.82 13.73 -15.59
CA LEU A 442 10.09 12.30 -15.66
C LEU A 442 10.00 11.78 -17.11
N GLY A 443 8.93 12.15 -17.84
CA GLY A 443 8.78 11.82 -19.25
C GLY A 443 9.86 12.42 -20.15
N GLN A 444 10.33 13.65 -19.86
CA GLN A 444 11.49 14.22 -20.57
C GLN A 444 12.79 13.45 -20.27
N LYS A 445 13.00 13.03 -19.02
CA LYS A 445 14.19 12.28 -18.58
C LYS A 445 14.28 10.91 -19.27
N LEU A 446 13.16 10.18 -19.31
CA LEU A 446 13.01 8.90 -20.00
C LEU A 446 13.16 9.06 -21.53
N GLY A 447 12.50 10.06 -22.11
CA GLY A 447 12.58 10.35 -23.55
C GLY A 447 13.99 10.71 -24.03
N ARG A 448 14.76 11.47 -23.23
CA ARG A 448 16.19 11.76 -23.50
C ARG A 448 17.06 10.49 -23.49
N ARG A 449 16.69 9.47 -22.72
CA ARG A 449 17.34 8.15 -22.70
C ARG A 449 16.77 7.16 -23.74
N LYS A 450 15.75 7.57 -24.51
CA LYS A 450 15.00 6.76 -25.48
C LYS A 450 14.28 5.55 -24.85
N ILE A 451 13.96 5.62 -23.56
CA ILE A 451 13.26 4.54 -22.84
C ILE A 451 11.76 4.67 -23.08
N ARG A 452 11.17 3.74 -23.84
CA ARG A 452 9.73 3.79 -24.18
C ARG A 452 8.88 3.35 -23.01
N THR A 453 7.93 4.18 -22.59
CA THR A 453 7.13 3.93 -21.39
C THR A 453 5.71 3.51 -21.72
N TYR A 454 5.32 2.34 -21.23
CA TYR A 454 4.01 1.75 -21.36
C TYR A 454 3.31 1.82 -20.00
N VAL A 455 2.10 2.35 -19.98
CA VAL A 455 1.28 2.45 -18.77
C VAL A 455 0.03 1.60 -18.95
N GLN A 456 -0.24 0.69 -18.02
CA GLN A 456 -1.41 -0.18 -18.08
C GLN A 456 -2.21 -0.09 -16.79
N PRO A 457 -3.46 0.41 -16.82
CA PRO A 457 -4.32 0.37 -15.66
C PRO A 457 -4.85 -1.05 -15.43
N ALA A 458 -5.16 -1.39 -14.18
CA ALA A 458 -6.00 -2.56 -13.89
C ALA A 458 -7.42 -2.38 -14.48
N GLU A 459 -8.03 -1.23 -14.23
CA GLU A 459 -9.43 -0.91 -14.54
C GLU A 459 -9.59 0.31 -15.49
N LYS A 460 -10.76 0.97 -15.46
CA LYS A 460 -11.08 2.13 -16.32
C LYS A 460 -10.25 3.38 -15.93
N SER A 461 -10.31 4.40 -16.79
CA SER A 461 -9.42 5.57 -16.73
C SER A 461 -9.61 6.44 -15.50
N THR A 462 -8.49 6.89 -14.91
CA THR A 462 -8.43 7.94 -13.88
C THR A 462 -7.79 9.21 -14.45
N ASP A 463 -7.95 10.35 -13.78
CA ASP A 463 -7.29 11.61 -14.17
C ASP A 463 -5.75 11.50 -14.10
N PHE A 464 -5.22 10.75 -13.13
CA PHE A 464 -3.77 10.55 -12.98
C PHE A 464 -3.19 9.58 -14.04
N LEU A 465 -3.95 8.57 -14.48
CA LEU A 465 -3.60 7.79 -15.66
C LEU A 465 -3.49 8.71 -16.88
N ASP A 466 -4.44 9.63 -17.03
CA ASP A 466 -4.49 10.58 -18.13
C ASP A 466 -3.25 11.50 -18.14
N VAL A 467 -2.82 11.96 -16.96
CA VAL A 467 -1.54 12.67 -16.76
C VAL A 467 -0.35 11.79 -17.14
N MET A 468 -0.27 10.54 -16.66
CA MET A 468 0.83 9.62 -16.98
C MET A 468 0.93 9.31 -18.48
N THR A 469 -0.20 9.07 -19.14
CA THR A 469 -0.25 8.85 -20.58
C THR A 469 0.24 10.09 -21.33
N LYS A 470 -0.29 11.28 -21.02
CA LYS A 470 0.06 12.53 -21.72
C LYS A 470 1.48 13.02 -21.44
N LYS A 471 1.96 12.89 -20.20
CA LYS A 471 3.21 13.50 -19.72
C LYS A 471 4.40 12.55 -19.70
N VAL A 472 4.18 11.24 -19.57
CA VAL A 472 5.23 10.21 -19.54
C VAL A 472 5.17 9.33 -20.79
N ALA A 473 4.12 8.54 -20.98
CA ALA A 473 4.06 7.54 -22.05
C ALA A 473 4.22 8.17 -23.45
N ASN A 474 3.39 9.16 -23.78
CA ASN A 474 3.41 9.82 -25.10
C ASN A 474 4.73 10.59 -25.35
N LYS A 475 5.36 11.17 -24.30
CA LYS A 475 6.67 11.83 -24.44
C LYS A 475 7.82 10.88 -24.73
N THR A 476 7.64 9.59 -24.48
CA THR A 476 8.66 8.55 -24.64
C THR A 476 8.45 7.69 -25.89
N LEU A 477 7.48 8.01 -26.75
CA LEU A 477 7.04 7.16 -27.87
C LEU A 477 6.54 5.76 -27.43
N GLY A 478 6.14 5.65 -26.16
CA GLY A 478 5.32 4.54 -25.66
C GLY A 478 3.84 4.86 -25.77
N ARG A 479 2.99 4.13 -25.04
CA ARG A 479 1.53 4.31 -25.06
C ARG A 479 0.85 3.79 -23.80
N GLN A 480 -0.39 4.20 -23.60
CA GLN A 480 -1.30 3.48 -22.71
C GLN A 480 -1.67 2.12 -23.33
N MET A 481 -1.67 1.06 -22.52
CA MET A 481 -2.20 -0.25 -22.88
C MET A 481 -3.65 -0.38 -22.42
N PRO A 482 -4.46 -1.27 -23.05
CA PRO A 482 -5.83 -1.52 -22.60
C PRO A 482 -5.86 -2.02 -21.15
N ALA A 483 -6.93 -1.68 -20.42
CA ALA A 483 -7.12 -2.09 -19.03
C ALA A 483 -7.02 -3.62 -18.89
N LEU A 484 -6.30 -4.10 -17.87
CA LEU A 484 -6.04 -5.54 -17.74
C LEU A 484 -7.34 -6.36 -17.62
N VAL A 485 -8.35 -5.86 -16.91
CA VAL A 485 -9.68 -6.49 -16.84
C VAL A 485 -10.29 -6.67 -18.24
N SER A 486 -10.22 -5.64 -19.09
CA SER A 486 -10.80 -5.69 -20.46
C SER A 486 -10.13 -6.73 -21.35
N LEU A 487 -8.82 -6.95 -21.20
CA LEU A 487 -8.07 -7.95 -21.96
C LEU A 487 -8.33 -9.39 -21.50
N LEU A 488 -8.61 -9.59 -20.21
CA LEU A 488 -8.79 -10.92 -19.63
C LEU A 488 -10.24 -11.43 -19.66
N ARG A 489 -11.22 -10.57 -19.97
CA ARG A 489 -12.65 -10.91 -19.97
C ARG A 489 -13.41 -10.69 -21.29
N GLY A 490 -12.85 -9.93 -22.23
CA GLY A 490 -13.55 -9.60 -23.48
C GLY A 490 -14.51 -8.41 -23.33
N THR A 491 -15.27 -8.14 -24.39
CA THR A 491 -15.97 -6.85 -24.61
C THR A 491 -17.30 -6.67 -23.87
N GLU A 492 -17.54 -7.38 -22.77
CA GLU A 492 -18.74 -7.17 -21.95
C GLU A 492 -18.56 -5.95 -21.04
N GLU A 493 -19.19 -4.82 -21.38
CA GLU A 493 -19.18 -3.58 -20.59
C GLU A 493 -20.10 -3.63 -19.36
N THR A 494 -19.91 -4.61 -18.48
CA THR A 494 -20.46 -4.55 -17.12
C THR A 494 -19.45 -3.91 -16.16
N GLU A 495 -19.94 -3.31 -15.07
CA GLU A 495 -19.10 -2.75 -14.01
C GLU A 495 -18.44 -3.89 -13.22
N VAL A 496 -17.23 -4.29 -13.62
CA VAL A 496 -16.53 -5.40 -12.96
C VAL A 496 -15.09 -5.05 -12.60
N THR A 497 -14.79 -5.20 -11.30
CA THR A 497 -13.57 -4.72 -10.63
C THR A 497 -12.68 -5.86 -10.12
N SER A 498 -12.83 -7.08 -10.66
CA SER A 498 -12.03 -8.25 -10.25
C SER A 498 -11.87 -9.26 -11.38
N LEU A 499 -10.73 -9.97 -11.41
CA LEU A 499 -10.43 -11.06 -12.32
C LEU A 499 -11.15 -12.38 -11.97
N MET A 500 -11.72 -12.55 -10.78
CA MET A 500 -12.48 -13.77 -10.45
C MET A 500 -14.00 -13.59 -10.53
N LYS A 501 -14.75 -14.69 -10.74
CA LYS A 501 -16.21 -14.64 -10.67
C LYS A 501 -16.61 -14.09 -9.30
N ASP A 502 -17.54 -13.14 -9.29
CA ASP A 502 -18.02 -12.52 -8.06
C ASP A 502 -18.76 -13.53 -7.19
N ASN A 503 -18.01 -14.13 -6.26
CA ASN A 503 -18.60 -14.55 -5.00
C ASN A 503 -18.98 -13.32 -4.15
N ARG A 504 -18.69 -12.08 -4.58
CA ARG A 504 -19.17 -10.84 -3.93
C ARG A 504 -20.68 -10.82 -3.81
N GLU A 505 -21.43 -11.15 -4.88
CA GLU A 505 -22.89 -11.26 -4.80
C GLU A 505 -23.34 -12.36 -3.83
N ALA A 506 -22.67 -13.51 -3.83
CA ALA A 506 -22.96 -14.61 -2.91
C ALA A 506 -22.61 -14.27 -1.44
N ASP A 507 -21.53 -13.52 -1.21
CA ASP A 507 -21.06 -13.10 0.12
C ASP A 507 -21.89 -11.93 0.67
N ILE A 508 -22.38 -11.04 -0.19
CA ILE A 508 -23.40 -10.01 0.15
C ILE A 508 -24.76 -10.67 0.41
N ALA A 509 -25.19 -11.63 -0.42
CA ALA A 509 -26.41 -12.40 -0.16
C ALA A 509 -26.30 -13.22 1.14
N ALA A 510 -25.11 -13.72 1.47
CA ALA A 510 -24.82 -14.34 2.76
C ALA A 510 -24.82 -13.32 3.92
N LEU A 511 -24.48 -12.05 3.70
CA LEU A 511 -24.64 -11.01 4.73
C LEU A 511 -26.13 -10.83 5.09
N ALA A 512 -27.02 -10.87 4.09
CA ALA A 512 -28.46 -10.77 4.32
C ALA A 512 -29.03 -11.93 5.17
N SER A 513 -28.40 -13.12 5.14
CA SER A 513 -28.75 -14.23 6.03
C SER A 513 -28.03 -14.19 7.39
N MET A 514 -26.93 -13.43 7.53
CA MET A 514 -26.14 -13.31 8.77
C MET A 514 -26.70 -12.30 9.80
N ASN A 515 -27.72 -11.50 9.47
CA ASN A 515 -28.43 -10.60 10.40
C ASN A 515 -27.49 -9.73 11.28
N VAL A 516 -26.53 -9.06 10.65
CA VAL A 516 -25.58 -8.17 11.32
C VAL A 516 -26.32 -6.96 11.92
N LYS A 517 -26.27 -6.81 13.24
CA LYS A 517 -26.93 -5.72 13.98
C LYS A 517 -25.89 -4.74 14.50
N LEU A 518 -25.85 -3.55 13.91
CA LEU A 518 -24.94 -2.50 14.30
C LEU A 518 -25.42 -1.75 15.55
N ALA A 519 -24.48 -1.26 16.36
CA ALA A 519 -24.74 -0.55 17.62
C ALA A 519 -25.54 -1.40 18.63
N THR A 520 -25.20 -2.69 18.76
CA THR A 520 -25.88 -3.63 19.66
C THR A 520 -25.79 -3.15 21.13
N PRO A 521 -26.93 -2.90 21.82
CA PRO A 521 -26.92 -2.35 23.18
C PRO A 521 -26.32 -3.29 24.24
N ARG A 522 -25.60 -2.73 25.21
CA ARG A 522 -24.98 -3.43 26.35
C ARG A 522 -25.27 -2.76 27.69
N THR A 523 -25.44 -3.55 28.74
CA THR A 523 -25.54 -3.03 30.12
C THR A 523 -24.18 -2.74 30.76
N GLU A 524 -23.10 -3.36 30.29
CA GLU A 524 -21.75 -3.22 30.87
C GLU A 524 -20.70 -2.78 29.84
N ILE A 525 -19.66 -2.12 30.33
CA ILE A 525 -18.52 -1.63 29.54
C ILE A 525 -17.52 -2.76 29.20
N SER A 526 -17.43 -3.79 30.03
CA SER A 526 -16.32 -4.76 30.03
C SER A 526 -16.78 -6.22 30.10
N ASP A 527 -17.52 -6.67 29.09
CA ASP A 527 -18.05 -8.02 29.03
C ASP A 527 -17.04 -9.07 28.50
N LYS A 528 -17.28 -10.36 28.70
CA LYS A 528 -16.25 -11.40 28.46
C LYS A 528 -15.82 -11.69 27.00
N PRO A 529 -16.65 -11.53 25.93
CA PRO A 529 -16.20 -11.71 24.55
C PRO A 529 -15.55 -10.45 23.94
N PHE A 530 -15.14 -9.48 24.76
CA PHE A 530 -14.76 -8.15 24.32
C PHE A 530 -13.30 -8.06 23.85
N TYR A 531 -13.12 -7.59 22.61
CA TYR A 531 -11.80 -7.44 21.97
C TYR A 531 -11.12 -6.07 22.18
N ALA A 532 -11.81 -5.05 22.72
CA ALA A 532 -11.39 -3.65 22.51
C ALA A 532 -10.97 -2.83 23.74
N PHE A 533 -11.51 -3.05 24.94
CA PHE A 533 -11.13 -2.24 26.10
C PHE A 533 -11.06 -3.04 27.42
N LYS A 534 -9.85 -3.09 27.99
CA LYS A 534 -9.60 -3.44 29.39
C LYS A 534 -8.64 -2.38 29.92
N PRO A 535 -9.00 -1.62 30.97
CA PRO A 535 -8.06 -0.66 31.55
C PRO A 535 -6.85 -1.43 32.06
N ASN A 536 -5.66 -0.87 31.86
CA ASN A 536 -4.42 -1.49 32.35
C ASN A 536 -4.47 -1.55 33.89
N ALA A 537 -3.87 -2.58 34.50
CA ALA A 537 -3.85 -2.76 35.95
C ALA A 537 -3.14 -1.62 36.70
N ASN A 538 -2.36 -0.78 36.00
CA ASN A 538 -1.75 0.43 36.54
C ASN A 538 -2.57 1.71 36.32
N TRP A 539 -3.76 1.63 35.71
CA TRP A 539 -4.63 2.78 35.50
C TRP A 539 -5.58 3.00 36.69
N THR A 540 -5.68 4.24 37.13
CA THR A 540 -6.56 4.67 38.22
C THR A 540 -7.59 5.65 37.69
N GLU A 541 -8.88 5.41 37.93
CA GLU A 541 -9.96 6.35 37.59
C GLU A 541 -9.83 7.62 38.45
N ILE A 542 -9.55 8.76 37.80
CA ILE A 542 -9.46 10.09 38.43
C ILE A 542 -10.86 10.66 38.59
N HIS A 543 -11.67 10.52 37.54
CA HIS A 543 -13.02 11.05 37.45
C HIS A 543 -13.82 10.29 36.38
N ARG A 544 -15.14 10.45 36.42
CA ARG A 544 -16.09 9.96 35.43
C ARG A 544 -17.18 11.00 35.23
N LEU A 545 -17.41 11.35 33.97
CA LEU A 545 -18.55 12.16 33.54
C LEU A 545 -19.58 11.22 32.91
N SER A 546 -20.82 11.24 33.40
CA SER A 546 -21.92 10.44 32.87
C SER A 546 -23.05 11.36 32.41
N GLU A 547 -23.16 11.54 31.11
CA GLU A 547 -24.26 12.26 30.43
C GLU A 547 -25.27 11.25 29.85
N PRO A 548 -26.49 11.64 29.45
CA PRO A 548 -27.43 10.71 28.81
C PRO A 548 -26.85 10.02 27.56
N GLU A 549 -26.03 10.74 26.80
CA GLU A 549 -25.50 10.30 25.50
C GLU A 549 -24.20 9.49 25.58
N TYR A 550 -23.42 9.65 26.65
CA TYR A 550 -22.12 8.99 26.82
C TYR A 550 -21.64 8.92 28.29
N ASP A 551 -20.71 8.01 28.55
CA ASP A 551 -19.84 8.02 29.73
C ASP A 551 -18.41 8.35 29.28
N ALA A 552 -17.74 9.31 29.91
CA ALA A 552 -16.31 9.58 29.73
C ALA A 552 -15.55 9.29 31.02
N ILE A 553 -14.62 8.32 30.96
CA ILE A 553 -13.81 7.90 32.11
C ILE A 553 -12.40 8.45 31.94
N PHE A 554 -11.90 9.14 32.96
CA PHE A 554 -10.61 9.82 32.97
C PHE A 554 -9.62 9.02 33.82
N TYR A 555 -8.51 8.57 33.23
CA TYR A 555 -7.52 7.72 33.90
C TYR A 555 -6.20 8.45 34.16
N GLY A 556 -5.49 8.00 35.20
CA GLY A 556 -4.10 8.33 35.50
C GLY A 556 -3.27 7.05 35.68
N PRO A 557 -1.93 7.13 35.85
CA PRO A 557 -1.15 8.37 35.95
C PRO A 557 -0.93 9.09 34.62
N GLU A 558 -0.98 8.37 33.50
CA GLU A 558 -0.87 8.95 32.15
C GLU A 558 -2.16 9.62 31.70
N ALA A 559 -2.08 10.66 30.85
CA ALA A 559 -3.24 11.35 30.30
C ALA A 559 -4.02 10.45 29.33
N ARG A 560 -5.11 9.84 29.80
CA ARG A 560 -5.95 8.90 29.05
C ARG A 560 -7.43 9.15 29.36
N VAL A 561 -8.27 9.15 28.33
CA VAL A 561 -9.74 9.26 28.46
C VAL A 561 -10.40 8.27 27.53
N GLU A 562 -11.46 7.62 28.01
CA GLU A 562 -12.18 6.58 27.29
C GLU A 562 -13.66 6.97 27.26
N ILE A 563 -14.21 7.21 26.06
CA ILE A 563 -15.54 7.78 25.88
C ILE A 563 -16.48 6.74 25.26
N PHE A 564 -17.44 6.25 26.05
CA PHE A 564 -18.38 5.19 25.71
C PHE A 564 -19.73 5.80 25.32
N LEU A 565 -20.13 5.61 24.06
CA LEU A 565 -21.42 6.08 23.56
C LEU A 565 -22.58 5.22 24.09
N LYS A 566 -23.72 5.84 24.40
CA LYS A 566 -24.93 5.19 24.90
C LYS A 566 -26.13 5.43 23.97
N ASN A 567 -27.04 4.46 23.87
CA ASN A 567 -28.34 4.62 23.19
C ASN A 567 -29.32 5.49 24.01
N ALA A 568 -30.60 5.50 23.65
CA ALA A 568 -31.63 6.25 24.37
C ALA A 568 -31.96 5.60 25.74
N GLU A 569 -31.74 4.30 25.85
CA GLU A 569 -31.97 3.46 27.04
C GLU A 569 -30.77 3.49 28.02
N GLY A 570 -29.72 4.25 27.74
CA GLY A 570 -28.52 4.36 28.57
C GLY A 570 -27.55 3.17 28.49
N GLN A 571 -27.69 2.32 27.48
CA GLN A 571 -26.88 1.13 27.22
C GLN A 571 -25.74 1.43 26.23
N TYR A 572 -24.57 0.83 26.42
CA TYR A 572 -23.38 1.08 25.61
C TYR A 572 -23.44 0.42 24.24
N ILE A 573 -23.15 1.18 23.18
CA ILE A 573 -23.35 0.73 21.80
C ILE A 573 -22.07 0.50 21.00
N GLN A 574 -20.93 1.09 21.39
CA GLN A 574 -19.68 0.96 20.64
C GLN A 574 -18.45 0.85 21.56
N ASN A 575 -17.34 0.35 21.01
CA ASN A 575 -16.00 0.50 21.58
C ASN A 575 -15.71 1.99 21.90
N PRO A 576 -14.85 2.30 22.90
CA PRO A 576 -14.64 3.69 23.29
C PRO A 576 -13.94 4.51 22.21
N ILE A 577 -14.30 5.79 22.13
CA ILE A 577 -13.45 6.80 21.49
C ILE A 577 -12.36 7.15 22.49
N THR A 578 -11.11 6.99 22.07
CA THR A 578 -9.96 6.96 22.99
C THR A 578 -9.12 8.23 22.86
N PHE A 579 -8.75 8.84 23.98
CA PHE A 579 -7.87 10.00 24.05
C PHE A 579 -6.49 9.61 24.53
N TYR A 580 -5.45 10.01 23.80
CA TYR A 580 -4.07 9.83 24.22
C TYR A 580 -3.21 11.06 23.91
N TYR A 581 -2.16 11.25 24.71
CA TYR A 581 -1.01 12.08 24.38
C TYR A 581 0.05 11.25 23.65
N HIS A 582 0.93 11.92 22.90
CA HIS A 582 2.03 11.28 22.21
C HIS A 582 3.18 12.27 22.01
N SER A 583 4.39 11.80 22.23
CA SER A 583 5.65 12.46 21.84
C SER A 583 6.61 11.41 21.29
N TRP A 584 7.49 11.83 20.39
CA TRP A 584 8.45 11.01 19.68
C TRP A 584 9.89 11.33 20.13
N LYS A 585 10.76 10.34 19.98
CA LYS A 585 12.20 10.47 20.17
C LYS A 585 12.92 9.86 18.99
N GLU A 586 13.91 10.58 18.49
CA GLU A 586 14.83 10.07 17.48
C GLU A 586 15.93 9.22 18.12
N ILE A 587 16.31 8.13 17.46
CA ILE A 587 17.41 7.23 17.84
C ILE A 587 18.31 7.08 16.61
N PRO A 588 19.22 8.03 16.32
CA PRO A 588 20.03 8.00 15.10
C PRO A 588 20.83 6.70 14.93
N ASP A 589 21.29 6.12 16.04
CA ASP A 589 22.12 4.91 16.09
C ASP A 589 21.36 3.60 15.86
N HIS A 590 20.04 3.63 15.64
CA HIS A 590 19.32 2.39 15.32
C HIS A 590 19.78 1.84 13.95
N PRO A 591 20.18 0.55 13.87
CA PRO A 591 20.79 -0.01 12.66
C PRO A 591 19.85 -0.01 11.45
N ASP A 592 18.54 -0.16 11.71
CA ASP A 592 17.49 0.03 10.71
C ASP A 592 16.92 1.47 10.79
N PRO A 593 17.05 2.29 9.72
CA PRO A 593 16.52 3.66 9.66
C PRO A 593 15.04 3.80 10.02
N ARG A 594 14.24 2.75 9.82
CA ARG A 594 12.79 2.80 9.99
C ARG A 594 12.39 2.94 11.46
N TYR A 595 13.19 2.39 12.38
CA TYR A 595 13.00 2.47 13.85
C TYR A 595 13.82 3.56 14.53
N ARG A 596 14.45 4.45 13.76
CA ARG A 596 15.08 5.66 14.31
C ARG A 596 14.08 6.64 14.93
N LEU A 597 12.77 6.35 14.92
CA LEU A 597 11.77 7.10 15.66
C LEU A 597 10.90 6.13 16.48
N ARG A 598 10.70 6.44 17.77
CA ARG A 598 9.76 5.73 18.65
C ARG A 598 9.04 6.70 19.60
N THR A 599 8.02 6.22 20.30
CA THR A 599 7.38 6.96 21.39
C THR A 599 8.38 7.26 22.52
N ARG A 600 8.27 8.45 23.15
CA ARG A 600 8.91 8.71 24.44
C ARG A 600 8.22 7.88 25.52
N LYS A 601 9.00 7.33 26.45
CA LYS A 601 8.45 6.63 27.61
C LYS A 601 7.96 7.64 28.64
N PHE A 602 6.80 7.37 29.25
CA PHE A 602 6.42 8.01 30.52
C PHE A 602 7.43 7.61 31.60
N LEU A 603 7.91 8.59 32.37
CA LEU A 603 8.79 8.33 33.53
C LEU A 603 8.03 8.48 34.85
N ARG A 604 7.38 9.63 35.04
CA ARG A 604 6.69 9.99 36.29
C ARG A 604 5.74 11.17 36.09
N LEU A 605 5.00 11.48 37.14
CA LEU A 605 4.26 12.73 37.28
C LEU A 605 5.15 13.83 37.88
N GLU A 606 4.95 15.08 37.45
CA GLU A 606 5.43 16.28 38.15
C GLU A 606 4.58 16.52 39.42
N GLU A 607 3.27 16.33 39.31
CA GLU A 607 2.28 16.38 40.39
C GLU A 607 1.17 15.35 40.12
N PRO A 608 0.48 14.78 41.13
CA PRO A 608 -0.69 13.92 40.93
C PRO A 608 -1.75 14.58 40.03
N PRO A 609 -2.46 13.83 39.17
CA PRO A 609 -3.51 14.41 38.34
C PRO A 609 -4.59 15.07 39.19
N SER A 610 -4.92 16.32 38.87
CA SER A 610 -5.85 17.14 39.63
C SER A 610 -7.15 17.37 38.88
N PHE A 611 -8.28 17.35 39.59
CA PHE A 611 -9.58 17.78 39.07
C PHE A 611 -10.18 18.84 40.00
N ASP A 612 -10.53 20.01 39.47
CA ASP A 612 -11.11 21.13 40.24
C ASP A 612 -12.65 21.23 40.14
N GLY A 613 -13.30 20.25 39.51
CA GLY A 613 -14.71 20.27 39.16
C GLY A 613 -15.02 20.79 37.75
N LYS A 614 -14.04 21.34 37.03
CA LYS A 614 -14.18 21.86 35.65
C LYS A 614 -13.02 21.51 34.73
N GLU A 615 -11.82 21.34 35.28
CA GLU A 615 -10.57 21.14 34.57
C GLU A 615 -9.80 19.95 35.18
N ILE A 616 -9.44 18.98 34.34
CA ILE A 616 -8.55 17.87 34.68
C ILE A 616 -7.17 18.19 34.11
N ILE A 617 -6.12 18.07 34.93
CA ILE A 617 -4.75 18.40 34.55
C ILE A 617 -3.84 17.20 34.84
N TRP A 618 -3.09 16.78 33.82
CA TRP A 618 -1.98 15.84 33.96
C TRP A 618 -0.67 16.58 33.69
N LYS A 619 0.23 16.62 34.68
CA LYS A 619 1.59 17.14 34.52
C LYS A 619 2.55 15.96 34.48
N MET A 620 2.89 15.49 33.28
CA MET A 620 3.73 14.31 33.07
C MET A 620 5.18 14.72 32.80
N VAL A 621 6.12 13.86 33.17
CA VAL A 621 7.51 13.94 32.74
C VAL A 621 7.83 12.67 31.94
N LEU A 622 8.23 12.88 30.69
CA LEU A 622 8.60 11.85 29.74
C LEU A 622 10.13 11.71 29.67
N GLU A 623 10.58 10.75 28.88
CA GLU A 623 11.99 10.49 28.60
C GLU A 623 12.77 11.75 28.19
N ASP A 624 14.01 11.84 28.67
CA ASP A 624 14.92 13.00 28.61
C ASP A 624 14.44 14.24 29.41
N GLU A 625 13.65 14.00 30.45
CA GLU A 625 13.11 15.02 31.36
C GLU A 625 12.21 16.06 30.65
N LEU A 626 11.54 15.62 29.59
CA LEU A 626 10.60 16.42 28.81
C LEU A 626 9.27 16.54 29.57
N LYS A 627 8.85 17.76 29.89
CA LYS A 627 7.56 18.00 30.55
C LYS A 627 6.44 18.03 29.53
N PHE A 628 5.41 17.22 29.75
CA PHE A 628 4.21 17.17 28.91
C PHE A 628 3.00 17.40 29.79
N ARG A 629 2.35 18.55 29.62
CA ARG A 629 1.21 18.99 30.45
C ARG A 629 -0.07 18.96 29.61
N VAL A 630 -0.99 18.06 29.92
CA VAL A 630 -2.31 17.98 29.29
C VAL A 630 -3.34 18.65 30.18
N HIS A 631 -4.20 19.47 29.57
CA HIS A 631 -5.35 20.06 30.22
C HIS A 631 -6.62 19.66 29.48
N LEU A 632 -7.66 19.29 30.23
CA LEU A 632 -8.97 18.94 29.69
C LEU A 632 -10.09 19.64 30.47
N TYR A 633 -10.94 20.37 29.75
CA TYR A 633 -12.05 21.15 30.28
C TYR A 633 -13.37 20.44 30.04
N LEU A 634 -14.21 20.38 31.07
CA LEU A 634 -15.61 20.00 30.95
C LEU A 634 -16.42 21.26 30.58
N GLY A 635 -16.96 21.27 29.36
CA GLY A 635 -17.85 22.30 28.85
C GLY A 635 -19.31 21.89 28.93
N ARG A 636 -20.24 22.83 28.69
CA ARG A 636 -21.69 22.59 28.82
C ARG A 636 -22.28 21.55 27.83
N LYS A 637 -21.54 21.18 26.79
CA LYS A 637 -21.97 20.25 25.72
C LYS A 637 -20.87 19.24 25.31
N GLY A 638 -19.86 19.03 26.16
CA GLY A 638 -18.74 18.15 25.83
C GLY A 638 -17.41 18.62 26.42
N MET A 639 -16.29 18.21 25.82
CA MET A 639 -14.95 18.32 26.40
C MET A 639 -14.03 19.14 25.51
N ASN A 640 -13.09 19.89 26.10
CA ASN A 640 -12.03 20.59 25.35
C ASN A 640 -10.67 20.09 25.83
N ALA A 641 -9.80 19.61 24.95
CA ALA A 641 -8.48 19.07 25.31
C ALA A 641 -7.34 19.79 24.58
N THR A 642 -6.23 19.96 25.27
CA THR A 642 -5.08 20.76 24.84
C THR A 642 -3.86 20.44 25.69
N TYR A 643 -2.68 20.92 25.30
CA TYR A 643 -1.42 20.60 25.98
C TYR A 643 -0.36 21.68 25.76
N VAL A 644 0.66 21.61 26.60
CA VAL A 644 1.97 22.26 26.46
C VAL A 644 3.03 21.18 26.64
N ALA A 645 4.04 21.16 25.78
CA ALA A 645 5.22 20.30 25.92
C ALA A 645 6.48 21.16 25.88
N ASP A 646 7.43 20.90 26.79
CA ASP A 646 8.76 21.53 26.72
C ASP A 646 9.52 20.93 25.51
N PRO A 647 10.26 21.73 24.72
CA PRO A 647 11.05 21.19 23.62
C PRO A 647 12.17 20.26 24.12
N PRO A 648 12.52 19.18 23.40
CA PRO A 648 13.61 18.28 23.77
C PRO A 648 14.95 19.01 23.90
N LYS A 649 15.63 18.80 25.02
CA LYS A 649 16.95 19.42 25.32
C LYS A 649 18.07 18.93 24.40
N ASP A 650 17.88 17.76 23.79
CA ASP A 650 18.79 17.15 22.81
C ASP A 650 18.58 17.69 21.38
N GLY A 651 17.60 18.57 21.16
CA GLY A 651 17.25 19.11 19.85
C GLY A 651 16.55 18.11 18.91
N THR A 652 16.19 16.92 19.40
CA THR A 652 15.51 15.90 18.58
C THR A 652 14.09 16.31 18.20
N TYR A 653 13.55 15.69 17.15
CA TYR A 653 12.19 15.93 16.72
C TYR A 653 11.15 15.30 17.67
N ASP A 654 10.44 16.15 18.42
CA ASP A 654 9.47 15.72 19.42
C ASP A 654 8.11 15.29 18.84
N SER A 655 7.61 16.03 17.85
CA SER A 655 6.23 15.90 17.34
C SER A 655 5.18 15.71 18.45
N ALA A 656 5.29 16.44 19.56
CA ALA A 656 4.31 16.40 20.63
C ALA A 656 2.90 16.69 20.07
N HIS A 657 1.94 15.86 20.48
CA HIS A 657 0.54 16.04 20.15
C HIS A 657 -0.36 15.31 21.16
N ILE A 658 -1.62 15.72 21.17
CA ILE A 658 -2.72 14.93 21.73
C ILE A 658 -3.64 14.53 20.60
N TYR A 659 -4.34 13.41 20.73
CA TYR A 659 -5.30 12.96 19.73
C TYR A 659 -6.49 12.23 20.33
N PHE A 660 -7.59 12.24 19.57
CA PHE A 660 -8.72 11.35 19.79
C PHE A 660 -8.80 10.36 18.64
N ARG A 661 -8.88 9.08 18.98
CA ARG A 661 -8.98 7.97 18.03
C ARG A 661 -10.39 7.39 18.06
N VAL A 662 -11.01 7.38 16.89
CA VAL A 662 -12.27 6.67 16.62
C VAL A 662 -11.96 5.18 16.59
N PRO A 663 -12.72 4.32 17.28
CA PRO A 663 -12.41 2.89 17.37
C PRO A 663 -12.54 2.19 16.02
N ALA A 664 -11.86 1.04 15.89
CA ALA A 664 -12.12 0.12 14.80
C ALA A 664 -13.48 -0.56 15.01
N LEU A 665 -14.25 -0.72 13.94
CA LEU A 665 -15.48 -1.52 13.95
C LEU A 665 -15.18 -3.02 13.84
N ALA A 666 -14.05 -3.37 13.21
CA ALA A 666 -13.61 -4.74 12.99
C ALA A 666 -12.08 -4.87 13.09
N THR A 667 -11.60 -6.06 13.43
CA THR A 667 -10.18 -6.42 13.46
C THR A 667 -9.97 -7.73 12.70
N GLU A 668 -9.00 -7.75 11.78
CA GLU A 668 -8.62 -8.94 11.03
C GLU A 668 -7.84 -9.94 11.91
N ASN A 669 -8.13 -11.23 11.72
CA ASN A 669 -7.41 -12.37 12.27
C ASN A 669 -7.67 -13.61 11.39
N LYS A 670 -6.66 -14.05 10.63
CA LYS A 670 -6.72 -15.23 9.73
C LYS A 670 -7.80 -15.11 8.64
N ASP A 671 -7.76 -14.01 7.87
CA ASP A 671 -8.69 -13.78 6.73
C ASP A 671 -10.18 -13.64 7.17
N ARG A 672 -10.41 -13.46 8.47
CA ARG A 672 -11.71 -13.20 9.08
C ARG A 672 -11.66 -11.93 9.92
N TYR A 673 -12.78 -11.21 9.92
CA TYR A 673 -12.91 -9.91 10.56
C TYR A 673 -13.89 -10.00 11.72
N TYR A 674 -13.37 -9.72 12.90
CA TYR A 674 -14.09 -9.80 14.16
C TYR A 674 -14.40 -8.37 14.63
N GLY A 675 -15.69 -8.06 14.70
CA GLY A 675 -16.23 -6.80 15.20
C GLY A 675 -17.13 -7.04 16.39
N PHE A 676 -17.43 -5.99 17.14
CA PHE A 676 -18.35 -6.11 18.29
C PHE A 676 -19.78 -6.51 17.85
N ASP A 677 -20.23 -5.95 16.73
CA ASP A 677 -21.55 -6.17 16.14
C ASP A 677 -21.59 -7.37 15.15
N PHE A 678 -20.49 -8.14 15.05
CA PHE A 678 -20.30 -9.19 14.04
C PHE A 678 -20.43 -10.59 14.63
N PRO A 679 -20.78 -11.61 13.82
CA PRO A 679 -20.89 -12.99 14.26
C PRO A 679 -19.55 -13.57 14.78
N ALA A 680 -19.64 -14.56 15.66
CA ALA A 680 -18.48 -15.09 16.40
C ALA A 680 -17.45 -15.81 15.51
N GLU A 681 -17.89 -16.36 14.38
CA GLU A 681 -17.06 -16.94 13.32
C GLU A 681 -16.29 -15.89 12.48
N GLY A 682 -16.70 -14.62 12.55
CA GLY A 682 -16.11 -13.51 11.82
C GLY A 682 -16.59 -13.41 10.36
N LEU A 683 -16.67 -12.17 9.87
CA LEU A 683 -17.05 -11.85 8.49
C LEU A 683 -15.84 -11.93 7.54
N LYS A 684 -16.09 -12.05 6.23
CA LYS A 684 -15.09 -11.76 5.18
C LYS A 684 -14.94 -10.24 4.98
N LEU A 685 -13.87 -9.79 4.31
CA LEU A 685 -13.63 -8.37 4.04
C LEU A 685 -14.81 -7.66 3.36
N ASP A 686 -15.35 -8.22 2.28
CA ASP A 686 -16.45 -7.58 1.54
C ASP A 686 -17.77 -7.57 2.32
N GLN A 687 -17.95 -8.54 3.22
CA GLN A 687 -19.06 -8.56 4.18
C GLN A 687 -18.94 -7.45 5.23
N VAL A 688 -17.71 -7.15 5.69
CA VAL A 688 -17.45 -5.98 6.55
C VAL A 688 -17.78 -4.69 5.81
N ARG A 689 -17.23 -4.51 4.60
CA ARG A 689 -17.46 -3.32 3.76
C ARG A 689 -18.94 -3.05 3.56
N GLU A 690 -19.70 -4.08 3.15
CA GLU A 690 -21.15 -4.00 2.96
C GLU A 690 -21.89 -3.70 4.26
N ALA A 691 -21.52 -4.32 5.39
CA ALA A 691 -22.12 -4.03 6.69
C ALA A 691 -21.89 -2.58 7.14
N VAL A 692 -20.67 -2.06 7.00
CA VAL A 692 -20.31 -0.73 7.53
C VAL A 692 -20.61 0.43 6.57
N LYS A 693 -21.04 0.16 5.32
CA LYS A 693 -21.13 1.18 4.25
C LYS A 693 -21.99 2.41 4.56
N ALA A 694 -22.98 2.24 5.43
CA ALA A 694 -23.90 3.31 5.84
C ALA A 694 -23.26 4.30 6.84
N ASN A 695 -22.12 3.96 7.45
CA ASN A 695 -21.37 4.87 8.31
C ASN A 695 -20.54 5.84 7.47
N GLU A 696 -20.36 7.06 7.98
CA GLU A 696 -19.62 8.11 7.29
C GLU A 696 -18.82 9.00 8.25
N VAL A 697 -17.76 9.58 7.70
CA VAL A 697 -16.96 10.62 8.33
C VAL A 697 -16.91 11.82 7.40
N ILE A 698 -17.16 13.01 7.94
CA ILE A 698 -17.26 14.27 7.20
C ILE A 698 -16.15 15.19 7.68
N PHE A 699 -15.19 15.53 6.81
CA PHE A 699 -14.07 16.42 7.11
C PHE A 699 -14.33 17.82 6.54
N ASN A 700 -14.22 18.86 7.36
CA ASN A 700 -14.25 20.25 6.91
C ASN A 700 -12.83 20.76 6.66
N LEU A 701 -12.48 20.97 5.40
CA LEU A 701 -11.20 21.51 4.95
C LEU A 701 -11.38 22.98 4.55
N PRO A 702 -11.00 23.95 5.40
CA PRO A 702 -11.49 25.32 5.31
C PRO A 702 -10.89 26.04 4.10
N ARG A 703 -11.75 26.54 3.20
CA ARG A 703 -11.35 27.22 1.95
C ARG A 703 -10.33 28.35 2.13
N GLY A 704 -10.32 29.03 3.28
CA GLY A 704 -9.37 30.09 3.61
C GLY A 704 -7.92 29.63 3.80
N GLU A 705 -7.69 28.34 4.05
CA GLU A 705 -6.34 27.75 4.19
C GLU A 705 -5.88 27.03 2.92
N ARG A 706 -6.57 27.23 1.79
CA ARG A 706 -6.24 26.60 0.49
C ARG A 706 -4.75 26.69 0.19
N ASP A 707 -4.17 27.89 0.21
CA ASP A 707 -2.79 28.13 -0.21
C ASP A 707 -1.76 27.40 0.67
N ARG A 708 -2.15 27.02 1.90
CA ARG A 708 -1.32 26.30 2.86
C ARG A 708 -1.39 24.78 2.71
N PHE A 709 -2.56 24.23 2.38
CA PHE A 709 -2.80 22.78 2.41
C PHE A 709 -3.25 22.15 1.09
N ILE A 710 -3.59 22.91 0.05
CA ILE A 710 -4.20 22.37 -1.18
C ILE A 710 -3.37 21.24 -1.80
N LYS A 711 -2.04 21.35 -1.83
CA LYS A 711 -1.17 20.27 -2.34
C LYS A 711 -1.28 18.99 -1.49
N GLN A 712 -1.34 19.11 -0.17
CA GLN A 712 -1.50 17.97 0.74
C GLN A 712 -2.92 17.36 0.62
N TRP A 713 -3.95 18.19 0.47
CA TRP A 713 -5.32 17.73 0.23
C TRP A 713 -5.43 16.96 -1.08
N SER A 714 -4.89 17.50 -2.19
CA SER A 714 -4.84 16.79 -3.47
C SER A 714 -4.05 15.48 -3.41
N ILE A 715 -2.91 15.45 -2.69
CA ILE A 715 -2.15 14.20 -2.45
C ILE A 715 -2.99 13.16 -1.70
N SER A 716 -3.81 13.59 -0.75
CA SER A 716 -4.69 12.72 0.04
C SER A 716 -6.03 12.39 -0.64
N GLY A 717 -6.34 12.96 -1.81
CA GLY A 717 -7.64 12.79 -2.48
C GLY A 717 -8.79 13.56 -1.80
N PHE A 718 -8.56 14.79 -1.34
CA PHE A 718 -9.56 15.66 -0.72
C PHE A 718 -9.67 17.03 -1.39
N ASP A 719 -10.88 17.57 -1.40
CA ASP A 719 -11.23 18.90 -1.90
C ASP A 719 -11.41 19.94 -0.78
N MET A 720 -11.47 21.21 -1.14
CA MET A 720 -11.77 22.28 -0.17
C MET A 720 -13.27 22.35 0.18
N GLY A 721 -13.59 22.35 1.47
CA GLY A 721 -14.96 22.33 2.01
C GLY A 721 -15.26 21.03 2.74
N TYR A 722 -16.53 20.61 2.71
CA TYR A 722 -16.97 19.38 3.36
C TYR A 722 -16.73 18.17 2.45
N ASN A 723 -15.97 17.20 2.95
CA ASN A 723 -15.66 15.94 2.29
C ASN A 723 -16.31 14.82 3.09
N THR A 724 -17.37 14.21 2.58
CA THR A 724 -17.98 13.01 3.17
C THR A 724 -17.29 11.78 2.61
N ARG A 725 -16.79 10.90 3.48
CA ARG A 725 -16.22 9.59 3.15
C ARG A 725 -17.02 8.50 3.83
N LYS A 726 -17.48 7.50 3.08
CA LYS A 726 -18.11 6.30 3.67
C LYS A 726 -17.06 5.40 4.31
N TYR A 727 -17.49 4.61 5.28
CA TYR A 727 -16.57 3.76 6.05
C TYR A 727 -15.91 2.63 5.25
N HIS A 728 -16.45 2.30 4.08
CA HIS A 728 -15.93 1.30 3.14
C HIS A 728 -15.10 1.91 1.99
N GLU A 729 -14.97 3.24 1.94
CA GLU A 729 -14.12 3.92 0.95
C GLU A 729 -12.66 3.90 1.41
N LEU A 730 -11.74 3.60 0.49
CA LEU A 730 -10.32 3.62 0.75
C LEU A 730 -9.80 5.07 0.84
N ILE A 731 -9.19 5.43 1.96
CA ILE A 731 -8.52 6.73 2.15
C ILE A 731 -7.01 6.50 2.17
N ARG A 732 -6.33 6.82 1.07
CA ARG A 732 -4.87 6.69 0.88
C ARG A 732 -4.07 7.36 2.02
N GLN A 733 -4.43 8.60 2.35
CA GLN A 733 -3.87 9.34 3.49
C GLN A 733 -4.94 10.23 4.14
N MET A 734 -4.97 10.29 5.48
CA MET A 734 -5.86 11.19 6.20
C MET A 734 -5.40 12.65 6.06
N PRO A 735 -6.31 13.63 5.87
CA PRO A 735 -5.93 15.00 5.56
C PRO A 735 -5.38 15.75 6.80
N THR A 736 -4.52 16.73 6.54
CA THR A 736 -4.13 17.75 7.52
C THR A 736 -4.97 19.02 7.33
N GLY A 737 -4.87 20.01 8.22
CA GLY A 737 -5.61 21.25 8.03
C GLY A 737 -7.13 21.14 8.28
N ILE A 738 -7.58 20.09 8.98
CA ILE A 738 -9.01 19.85 9.27
C ILE A 738 -9.52 20.88 10.28
N ARG A 739 -10.61 21.56 9.94
CA ARG A 739 -11.31 22.53 10.82
C ARG A 739 -12.13 21.82 11.89
N ASP A 740 -13.00 20.94 11.42
CA ASP A 740 -13.90 20.08 12.17
C ASP A 740 -14.10 18.76 11.43
N VAL A 741 -14.49 17.74 12.19
CA VAL A 741 -14.81 16.41 11.69
C VAL A 741 -16.01 15.84 12.44
N VAL A 742 -16.92 15.26 11.67
CA VAL A 742 -18.15 14.63 12.15
C VAL A 742 -18.10 13.15 11.80
N VAL A 743 -18.47 12.29 12.75
CA VAL A 743 -18.54 10.84 12.60
C VAL A 743 -19.94 10.38 13.01
N GLN A 744 -20.61 9.67 12.11
CA GLN A 744 -22.01 9.26 12.30
C GLN A 744 -22.35 8.00 11.48
N GLY A 745 -23.45 7.35 11.85
CA GLY A 745 -24.01 6.21 11.13
C GLY A 745 -24.45 5.07 12.05
N PRO A 746 -24.98 3.97 11.50
CA PRO A 746 -25.63 2.92 12.30
C PRO A 746 -24.72 2.27 13.35
N SER A 747 -23.41 2.16 13.13
CA SER A 747 -22.45 1.65 14.13
C SER A 747 -22.19 2.60 15.29
N PHE A 748 -22.71 3.82 15.23
CA PHE A 748 -22.73 4.81 16.32
C PHE A 748 -24.17 5.05 16.82
N GLY A 749 -25.14 4.26 16.36
CA GLY A 749 -26.55 4.36 16.73
C GLY A 749 -27.14 5.73 16.33
N PRO A 750 -27.92 6.40 17.21
CA PRO A 750 -28.41 7.75 16.96
C PRO A 750 -27.35 8.83 17.20
N ARG A 751 -26.12 8.47 17.61
CA ARG A 751 -25.11 9.42 18.07
C ARG A 751 -24.24 9.95 16.95
N LYS A 752 -23.83 11.19 17.13
CA LYS A 752 -22.90 11.90 16.25
C LYS A 752 -21.74 12.43 17.08
N PHE A 753 -20.55 11.93 16.76
CA PHE A 753 -19.32 12.44 17.37
C PHE A 753 -18.76 13.58 16.52
N HIS A 754 -18.52 14.73 17.14
CA HIS A 754 -18.04 15.93 16.47
C HIS A 754 -16.78 16.43 17.18
N ALA A 755 -15.64 16.44 16.49
CA ALA A 755 -14.39 17.01 16.99
C ALA A 755 -13.99 18.23 16.15
N ARG A 756 -13.61 19.34 16.78
CA ARG A 756 -13.26 20.58 16.07
C ARG A 756 -12.16 21.38 16.75
N THR A 757 -11.54 22.28 16.00
CA THR A 757 -10.58 23.25 16.54
C THR A 757 -11.27 24.51 17.08
N THR A 758 -10.93 24.93 18.30
CA THR A 758 -11.46 26.18 18.88
C THR A 758 -10.72 27.44 18.39
N SER A 759 -9.56 27.28 17.78
CA SER A 759 -8.70 28.37 17.26
C SER A 759 -8.80 28.47 15.75
N SER A 760 -8.91 29.68 15.17
CA SER A 760 -8.78 29.87 13.71
C SER A 760 -7.35 29.67 13.17
N LYS A 761 -6.33 29.50 14.04
CA LYS A 761 -4.91 29.41 13.64
C LYS A 761 -4.36 28.00 13.62
N ILE A 762 -5.04 27.06 14.28
CA ILE A 762 -4.58 25.68 14.46
C ILE A 762 -5.70 24.77 13.96
N PHE A 763 -5.30 23.72 13.25
CA PHE A 763 -6.16 22.74 12.62
C PHE A 763 -5.82 21.34 13.13
N LEU A 764 -6.75 20.39 12.98
CA LEU A 764 -6.49 19.00 13.31
C LEU A 764 -5.70 18.35 12.16
N ASN A 765 -4.77 17.48 12.53
CA ASN A 765 -4.14 16.55 11.60
C ASN A 765 -4.81 15.19 11.76
N GLY A 766 -5.46 14.72 10.70
CA GLY A 766 -5.92 13.34 10.60
C GLY A 766 -4.74 12.38 10.55
N GLY A 767 -4.95 11.15 11.03
CA GLY A 767 -3.96 10.09 10.93
C GLY A 767 -4.61 8.71 11.13
N ALA A 768 -3.90 7.67 10.73
CA ALA A 768 -4.34 6.29 10.88
C ALA A 768 -3.11 5.37 11.08
N GLY A 769 -3.35 4.12 11.48
CA GLY A 769 -2.27 3.18 11.82
C GLY A 769 -1.36 2.78 10.65
N ARG A 770 -1.77 3.10 9.42
CA ARG A 770 -1.14 2.76 8.13
C ARG A 770 -1.65 3.70 7.03
N ALA A 771 -1.08 3.60 5.83
CA ALA A 771 -1.64 4.21 4.62
C ALA A 771 -2.74 3.33 4.00
N ASP A 772 -3.58 3.92 3.16
CA ASP A 772 -4.77 3.34 2.51
C ASP A 772 -5.65 2.58 3.52
N ILE A 773 -6.34 3.36 4.33
CA ILE A 773 -7.27 2.84 5.35
C ILE A 773 -8.71 3.02 4.92
N GLU A 774 -9.52 2.01 5.15
CA GLU A 774 -10.98 2.18 5.18
C GLU A 774 -11.37 2.70 6.58
N PRO A 775 -12.21 3.73 6.75
CA PRO A 775 -12.47 4.33 8.07
C PRO A 775 -12.98 3.35 9.16
N TRP A 776 -13.51 2.19 8.80
CA TRP A 776 -13.85 1.14 9.77
C TRP A 776 -12.63 0.58 10.53
N GLU A 777 -11.40 0.78 10.03
CA GLU A 777 -10.15 0.25 10.59
C GLU A 777 -9.61 0.98 11.84
N SER A 778 -10.24 2.09 12.25
CA SER A 778 -9.72 3.10 13.20
C SER A 778 -8.82 4.16 12.58
N TYR A 779 -9.10 5.40 12.95
CA TYR A 779 -8.35 6.61 12.59
C TYR A 779 -8.42 7.61 13.75
N TRP A 780 -7.64 8.69 13.68
CA TRP A 780 -7.58 9.70 14.74
C TRP A 780 -7.43 11.13 14.22
N PHE A 781 -7.70 12.07 15.12
CA PHE A 781 -7.51 13.50 14.92
C PHE A 781 -6.62 14.06 16.00
N SER A 782 -5.54 14.70 15.58
CA SER A 782 -4.49 15.18 16.46
C SER A 782 -4.34 16.70 16.43
N LEU A 783 -4.06 17.27 17.59
CA LEU A 783 -3.61 18.65 17.74
C LEU A 783 -2.08 18.63 17.80
N ASN A 784 -1.41 18.79 16.66
CA ASN A 784 0.05 18.76 16.57
C ASN A 784 0.63 20.18 16.55
N ARG A 785 1.63 20.43 17.40
CA ARG A 785 2.33 21.72 17.58
C ARG A 785 3.85 21.50 17.49
N GLY A 786 4.29 20.88 16.41
CA GLY A 786 5.71 20.61 16.18
C GLY A 786 6.58 21.86 16.33
N ARG A 787 7.59 21.78 17.20
CA ARG A 787 8.57 22.85 17.51
C ARG A 787 7.97 24.12 18.15
N GLU A 788 6.83 24.02 18.84
CA GLU A 788 6.24 25.15 19.55
C GLU A 788 6.88 25.38 20.94
N GLU A 789 7.54 26.54 21.13
CA GLU A 789 8.27 26.88 22.37
C GLU A 789 7.38 27.49 23.49
N ARG A 790 6.06 27.34 23.41
CA ARG A 790 5.14 28.01 24.34
C ARG A 790 5.21 27.40 25.74
N THR A 791 5.71 28.16 26.70
CA THR A 791 5.68 27.82 28.14
C THR A 791 4.33 28.08 28.81
N LYS A 792 3.40 28.77 28.11
CA LYS A 792 2.07 29.13 28.60
C LYS A 792 0.98 28.57 27.69
N PHE A 793 -0.06 28.10 28.35
CA PHE A 793 -1.23 27.51 27.74
C PHE A 793 -2.31 28.55 27.35
N THR A 794 -3.09 28.28 26.30
CA THR A 794 -4.15 29.14 25.75
C THR A 794 -5.49 28.39 25.59
N LYS A 795 -6.53 28.73 26.39
CA LYS A 795 -7.87 28.06 26.36
C LYS A 795 -8.60 28.13 25.02
N THR A 796 -8.31 29.13 24.19
CA THR A 796 -8.88 29.27 22.84
C THR A 796 -8.19 28.40 21.78
N GLU A 797 -7.24 27.55 22.18
CA GLU A 797 -6.52 26.65 21.27
C GLU A 797 -6.56 25.19 21.78
N ALA A 798 -7.67 24.53 21.51
CA ALA A 798 -7.97 23.17 21.92
C ALA A 798 -8.66 22.38 20.80
N ILE A 799 -8.68 21.06 20.95
CA ILE A 799 -9.70 20.20 20.34
C ILE A 799 -10.94 20.29 21.22
N GLU A 800 -12.07 20.73 20.68
CA GLU A 800 -13.38 20.56 21.30
C GLU A 800 -14.03 19.28 20.77
N ILE A 801 -14.65 18.50 21.65
CA ILE A 801 -15.50 17.36 21.33
C ILE A 801 -16.90 17.64 21.83
N GLN A 802 -17.87 17.33 20.98
CA GLN A 802 -19.28 17.28 21.29
C GLN A 802 -19.82 15.91 20.84
N ILE A 803 -20.76 15.37 21.63
CA ILE A 803 -21.54 14.18 21.28
C ILE A 803 -22.98 14.65 21.26
N GLU A 804 -23.65 14.44 20.13
CA GLU A 804 -25.05 14.75 19.87
C GLU A 804 -25.85 13.43 19.79
#